data_AF-R0GD11-F1
#
_entry.id   AF-R0GD11-F1
#
_cell.length_a   1.000
_cell.length_b   1.000
_cell.length_c   1.000
_cell.angle_alpha   90.00
_cell.angle_beta   90.00
_cell.angle_gamma   90.00
#
_symmetry.space_group_name_H-M   'P 1'
#
loop_
_entity.id
_entity.type
_entity.pdbx_description
1 polymer ?
#
loop_
_entity_poly.entity_id
_entity_poly.type
_entity_poly.pdbx_seq_one_letter_code
_entity_poly.pdbx_strand_id
1 'polypeptide(L)'
;MGNSFSVEFPSCDQPFMPFLCGKRKYIHNLEENLGALEKEMQDLNAMRNDLLKRVSKEEEIQGLEQVKEWVSMVEEIEPQANRLLDESVSEIQRLSQYCSLIPASTYRYSEKVLMILKRVKTLRTKGVFEVVIRRALPPLAIKMPPIQLTVSRQNLFERACNLLEDKNVGALGIYGRGGVGKTTLLTGIKNKFRLAAFGLVIFVVVGSEVVESIQEAISNRLGLQWGRETKEDKAAAILMALKGARFLLLLDDIQRGLDLEEIGVPFPSRENGCKIVVTTRSREACDESKWVDAKVEVTCLSPEEAWDLFQETVGDNTLRSHQDIPKLARVVANSCRGLPLALNLIGEAMSHKRTVREWRYTVHVLASSTAEFPDMENGALPILKSIYDNMTNENIRLCFLYCALFPENYDIRKEDLVNYWIGEGILAIEVRAEAENQGYKIIYDLVRMRLLMEVRHGYCVKMPGMVRELALWIASDFGRQIEHFVVVGGEGIHHMPMVNDTGLVRRMSVTSTQIQNISDSLRCSELTTFVCQRNRHLKWISGTFFRWMTGLVVLDLSFNRELAELPEEVSSLVLLRFLNLSWTFIKGLPHGLKELKSLIHLDLDYTSNLQEIDVIASLLNLQVLRLFHSVCMDLKLMEDIQRLKSLKALSLTVRGSSVLQRLLSIHGLASSIQRLHLSTETTIVDGGILSLNAMFSLRELDILGCNIPEIAIDWKSTIQSETVNLSDTEKIPQFQNIRTMTIHGCECLKDLTWLLLAPCLGDLSVSECPQMEEVISKEKAMAKLGHASEQPFQNLTKLVLDGLPKLESIYWTPLPFPVLEYLEIRCCPELRRLPFNSESTIGNQVQMKIEEQLIKVVEWEDDATKQRFSHFNNSDFPQMAEDPKMDGLTSESYPLQNIDQVWTTGSGKKAVQSGLHATSVTMECRTHRVLTPDGPISNMIDTPGKRKVKEMLFNFKDEARLIGISGMIGSGKTILAKELVRDEEVRGHFGNRVLFLTVSQSPNLEKLRALIWDFLIGHEAGFGATIPESIGHTRKLVVLDDVWTRESLDQLMFNIPGTTTLVVSQSKLADPRTTYDVELLHEHEATSLFCLSAFNQNSVPSGFSKSLVKQVVGECKGLPLSLKIIGASLKDRPEKYWESAVERLSRGKPVDETHESKVFAQIEATLEKLDPTSKECFLDMGAFPKGKKIPVDVLINMLVEIHDLEDATAFDVLVNLTNMNLLTLVKDPTYSYTTFYVLVSCSHFYSLNHS
;
A
#
# COMPACT_ATOMS: atom_id res chain seq x y z
N MET A 1 42.15 -68.44 39.78
CA MET A 1 42.61 -69.64 39.06
C MET A 1 41.40 -70.48 38.74
N GLY A 2 41.20 -70.80 37.47
CA GLY A 2 40.01 -71.51 36.99
C GLY A 2 40.05 -73.01 37.28
N ASN A 3 38.93 -73.67 36.98
CA ASN A 3 38.92 -74.82 36.07
C ASN A 3 37.50 -75.07 35.56
N SER A 4 37.38 -75.08 34.24
CA SER A 4 36.28 -75.63 33.46
C SER A 4 36.25 -77.15 33.56
N PHE A 5 35.07 -77.77 33.41
CA PHE A 5 34.79 -78.68 32.28
C PHE A 5 33.30 -79.10 32.28
N SER A 6 32.74 -79.06 31.08
CA SER A 6 31.43 -79.52 30.65
C SER A 6 31.36 -81.04 30.49
N VAL A 7 30.20 -81.64 30.75
CA VAL A 7 29.80 -82.95 30.23
C VAL A 7 28.31 -82.89 29.83
N GLU A 8 28.01 -83.20 28.57
CA GLU A 8 26.67 -83.50 28.05
C GLU A 8 26.34 -85.00 28.15
N PHE A 9 25.05 -85.30 27.95
CA PHE A 9 24.36 -86.54 27.47
C PHE A 9 23.24 -87.01 28.42
N PRO A 10 22.16 -87.70 27.94
CA PRO A 10 21.59 -87.81 26.60
C PRO A 10 20.04 -87.67 26.55
N SER A 11 19.49 -87.71 25.33
CA SER A 11 18.07 -87.77 24.96
C SER A 11 17.32 -88.99 25.51
N CYS A 12 16.05 -88.82 25.86
CA CYS A 12 15.13 -89.91 26.20
C CYS A 12 13.86 -89.82 25.34
N ASP A 13 13.80 -90.63 24.29
CA ASP A 13 12.58 -90.99 23.56
C ASP A 13 11.78 -92.01 24.38
N GLN A 14 10.57 -91.66 24.81
CA GLN A 14 9.41 -92.57 24.87
C GLN A 14 8.07 -91.81 25.00
N PRO A 15 6.96 -92.37 24.46
CA PRO A 15 5.83 -91.61 23.93
C PRO A 15 4.68 -91.42 24.94
N PHE A 16 4.87 -90.58 25.95
CA PHE A 16 3.78 -90.23 26.87
C PHE A 16 3.81 -88.78 27.37
N MET A 17 4.29 -87.81 26.56
CA MET A 17 4.34 -86.40 26.99
C MET A 17 4.19 -85.27 25.93
N PRO A 18 3.65 -85.43 24.70
CA PRO A 18 3.29 -84.26 23.89
C PRO A 18 2.05 -83.51 24.40
N PHE A 19 1.13 -84.20 25.10
CA PHE A 19 -0.15 -83.64 25.52
C PHE A 19 -0.09 -82.71 26.75
N LEU A 20 0.96 -82.83 27.57
CA LEU A 20 1.15 -82.02 28.79
C LEU A 20 2.13 -80.84 28.59
N CYS A 21 3.04 -80.90 27.61
CA CYS A 21 3.97 -79.81 27.34
C CYS A 21 3.30 -78.62 26.59
N GLY A 22 2.35 -78.92 25.69
CA GLY A 22 1.53 -77.89 25.04
C GLY A 22 0.65 -77.11 26.03
N LYS A 23 0.06 -77.80 27.02
CA LYS A 23 -0.87 -77.19 28.00
C LYS A 23 -0.20 -76.28 29.04
N ARG A 24 1.08 -76.50 29.39
CA ARG A 24 1.82 -75.61 30.30
C ARG A 24 2.14 -74.24 29.71
N LYS A 25 2.34 -74.15 28.38
CA LYS A 25 2.66 -72.88 27.68
C LYS A 25 1.50 -71.88 27.72
N TYR A 26 0.26 -72.36 27.66
CA TYR A 26 -0.96 -71.53 27.73
C TYR A 26 -1.13 -70.84 29.09
N ILE A 27 -0.73 -71.52 30.17
CA ILE A 27 -0.96 -71.07 31.54
C ILE A 27 0.21 -70.21 32.05
N HIS A 28 1.45 -70.51 31.65
CA HIS A 28 2.62 -69.70 32.04
C HIS A 28 2.58 -68.26 31.46
N ASN A 29 1.84 -68.04 30.37
CA ASN A 29 1.66 -66.72 29.77
C ASN A 29 0.24 -66.18 30.00
N LEU A 30 -0.55 -66.73 30.93
CA LEU A 30 -1.93 -66.28 31.14
C LEU A 30 -2.00 -64.81 31.59
N GLU A 31 -1.17 -64.42 32.56
CA GLU A 31 -1.08 -63.01 33.01
C GLU A 31 -0.63 -62.08 31.88
N GLU A 32 0.35 -62.50 31.08
CA GLU A 32 0.82 -61.74 29.91
C GLU A 32 -0.28 -61.62 28.84
N ASN A 33 -1.02 -62.69 28.58
CA ASN A 33 -2.13 -62.71 27.62
C ASN A 33 -3.33 -61.89 28.09
N LEU A 34 -3.60 -61.87 29.40
CA LEU A 34 -4.64 -61.02 29.99
C LEU A 34 -4.25 -59.54 29.89
N GLY A 35 -3.01 -59.19 30.22
CA GLY A 35 -2.50 -57.83 30.03
C GLY A 35 -2.48 -57.40 28.56
N ALA A 36 -2.15 -58.32 27.64
CA ALA A 36 -2.25 -58.06 26.21
C ALA A 36 -3.70 -57.89 25.73
N LEU A 37 -4.65 -58.66 26.29
CA LEU A 37 -6.08 -58.54 25.96
C LEU A 37 -6.66 -57.21 26.44
N GLU A 38 -6.34 -56.78 27.66
CA GLU A 38 -6.74 -55.49 28.19
C GLU A 38 -6.22 -54.35 27.31
N LYS A 39 -4.93 -54.36 26.98
CA LYS A 39 -4.31 -53.35 26.13
C LYS A 39 -4.90 -53.29 24.72
N GLU A 40 -5.02 -54.44 24.04
CA GLU A 40 -5.55 -54.48 22.67
C GLU A 40 -7.04 -54.10 22.63
N MET A 41 -7.80 -54.38 23.69
CA MET A 41 -9.20 -53.96 23.79
C MET A 41 -9.32 -52.44 24.01
N GLN A 42 -8.46 -51.84 24.82
CA GLN A 42 -8.37 -50.39 24.98
C GLN A 42 -8.03 -49.69 23.66
N ASP A 43 -7.03 -50.20 22.93
CA ASP A 43 -6.64 -49.69 21.61
C ASP A 43 -7.80 -49.80 20.59
N LEU A 44 -8.51 -50.94 20.57
CA LEU A 44 -9.65 -51.17 19.67
C LEU A 44 -10.82 -50.23 19.97
N ASN A 45 -11.12 -49.99 21.25
CA ASN A 45 -12.16 -49.05 21.68
C ASN A 45 -11.79 -47.60 21.35
N ALA A 46 -10.52 -47.21 21.50
CA ALA A 46 -10.05 -45.90 21.09
C ALA A 46 -10.21 -45.69 19.57
N MET A 47 -9.85 -46.70 18.77
CA MET A 47 -10.04 -46.68 17.31
C MET A 47 -11.51 -46.58 16.91
N ARG A 48 -12.40 -47.32 17.58
CA ARG A 48 -13.86 -47.21 17.38
C ARG A 48 -14.37 -45.80 17.67
N ASN A 49 -13.99 -45.23 18.80
CA ASN A 49 -14.46 -43.91 19.22
C ASN A 49 -13.94 -42.81 18.28
N ASP A 50 -12.69 -42.90 17.82
CA ASP A 50 -12.13 -42.00 16.82
C ASP A 50 -12.85 -42.12 15.47
N LEU A 51 -13.15 -43.34 15.01
CA LEU A 51 -13.96 -43.58 13.81
C LEU A 51 -15.38 -43.04 13.93
N LEU A 52 -16.06 -43.25 15.05
CA LEU A 52 -17.40 -42.72 15.28
C LEU A 52 -17.40 -41.19 15.35
N LYS A 53 -16.38 -40.56 15.94
CA LYS A 53 -16.18 -39.09 15.93
C LYS A 53 -15.95 -38.54 14.52
N ARG A 54 -15.34 -39.32 13.62
CA ARG A 54 -15.12 -38.95 12.20
C ARG A 54 -16.41 -39.11 11.39
N VAL A 55 -17.10 -40.25 11.51
CA VAL A 55 -18.33 -40.56 10.78
C VAL A 55 -19.52 -39.68 11.23
N SER A 56 -19.59 -39.28 12.50
CA SER A 56 -20.66 -38.39 12.99
C SER A 56 -20.58 -36.95 12.45
N LYS A 57 -19.50 -36.59 11.75
CA LYS A 57 -19.28 -35.26 11.17
C LYS A 57 -19.55 -35.18 9.67
N GLU A 58 -19.87 -36.29 8.99
CA GLU A 58 -19.82 -36.40 7.53
C GLU A 58 -21.04 -37.20 6.99
N GLU A 59 -22.06 -36.53 6.43
CA GLU A 59 -23.33 -37.17 6.02
C GLU A 59 -23.27 -37.97 4.69
N GLU A 60 -22.22 -37.85 3.87
CA GLU A 60 -22.18 -38.53 2.57
C GLU A 60 -20.80 -39.15 2.24
N ILE A 61 -20.56 -40.39 2.69
CA ILE A 61 -19.43 -41.20 2.22
C ILE A 61 -19.92 -42.58 1.75
N GLN A 62 -19.51 -42.98 0.54
CA GLN A 62 -19.54 -44.37 0.07
C GLN A 62 -18.58 -45.22 0.92
N GLY A 63 -19.05 -45.73 2.05
CA GLY A 63 -18.24 -46.55 2.98
C GLY A 63 -18.94 -46.92 4.31
N LEU A 64 -20.09 -46.29 4.61
CA LEU A 64 -20.85 -46.46 5.85
C LEU A 64 -21.20 -47.91 6.20
N GLU A 65 -21.39 -48.80 5.24
CA GLU A 65 -21.84 -50.17 5.49
C GLU A 65 -20.74 -51.05 6.12
N GLN A 66 -19.51 -50.97 5.60
CA GLN A 66 -18.36 -51.69 6.15
C GLN A 66 -17.94 -51.15 7.52
N VAL A 67 -18.08 -49.84 7.73
CA VAL A 67 -17.80 -49.20 9.02
C VAL A 67 -18.86 -49.60 10.06
N LYS A 68 -20.15 -49.60 9.70
CA LYS A 68 -21.24 -50.07 10.58
C LYS A 68 -21.07 -51.54 10.97
N GLU A 69 -20.74 -52.41 10.02
CA GLU A 69 -20.44 -53.82 10.30
C GLU A 69 -19.25 -53.99 11.24
N TRP A 70 -18.18 -53.22 11.03
CA TRP A 70 -16.99 -53.27 11.89
C TRP A 70 -17.29 -52.79 13.31
N VAL A 71 -18.00 -51.68 13.47
CA VAL A 71 -18.41 -51.14 14.79
C VAL A 71 -19.27 -52.17 15.54
N SER A 72 -20.22 -52.81 14.85
CA SER A 72 -21.07 -53.84 15.45
C SER A 72 -20.26 -55.06 15.95
N MET A 73 -19.24 -55.50 15.18
CA MET A 73 -18.35 -56.60 15.61
C MET A 73 -17.50 -56.23 16.84
N VAL A 74 -17.13 -54.96 17.00
CA VAL A 74 -16.41 -54.46 18.20
C VAL A 74 -17.33 -54.44 19.41
N GLU A 75 -18.58 -53.99 19.25
CA GLU A 75 -19.59 -53.97 20.32
C GLU A 75 -19.96 -55.39 20.80
N GLU A 76 -19.91 -56.39 19.91
CA GLU A 76 -20.19 -57.79 20.29
C GLU A 76 -19.06 -58.42 21.13
N ILE A 77 -17.80 -58.05 20.85
CA ILE A 77 -16.63 -58.68 21.48
C ILE A 77 -16.24 -58.04 22.81
N GLU A 78 -16.52 -56.74 22.98
CA GLU A 78 -16.25 -55.97 24.20
C GLU A 78 -16.78 -56.63 25.49
N PRO A 79 -18.07 -57.00 25.59
CA PRO A 79 -18.59 -57.65 26.80
C PRO A 79 -18.05 -59.07 27.03
N GLN A 80 -17.46 -59.72 26.01
CA GLN A 80 -16.81 -61.02 26.15
C GLN A 80 -15.38 -60.86 26.70
N ALA A 81 -14.65 -59.84 26.24
CA ALA A 81 -13.33 -59.50 26.77
C ALA A 81 -13.40 -59.02 28.22
N ASN A 82 -14.32 -58.10 28.53
CA ASN A 82 -14.48 -57.55 29.88
C ASN A 82 -14.86 -58.62 30.91
N ARG A 83 -15.79 -59.54 30.56
CA ARG A 83 -16.12 -60.68 31.43
C ARG A 83 -14.92 -61.57 31.74
N LEU A 84 -14.05 -61.82 30.75
CA LEU A 84 -12.83 -62.59 31.00
C LEU A 84 -11.88 -61.81 31.90
N LEU A 85 -11.69 -60.51 31.69
CA LEU A 85 -10.85 -59.68 32.55
C LEU A 85 -11.37 -59.62 34.01
N ASP A 86 -12.68 -59.53 34.22
CA ASP A 86 -13.30 -59.54 35.56
C ASP A 86 -13.13 -60.91 36.26
N GLU A 87 -13.29 -62.01 35.51
CA GLU A 87 -13.09 -63.37 36.03
C GLU A 87 -11.62 -63.68 36.37
N SER A 88 -10.67 -62.89 35.85
CA SER A 88 -9.22 -63.12 35.97
C SER A 88 -8.73 -63.11 37.42
N VAL A 89 -9.30 -62.25 38.27
CA VAL A 89 -8.93 -62.13 39.68
C VAL A 89 -9.15 -63.45 40.42
N SER A 90 -10.27 -64.13 40.14
CA SER A 90 -10.61 -65.41 40.77
C SER A 90 -9.78 -66.59 40.26
N GLU A 91 -9.36 -66.56 38.99
CA GLU A 91 -8.58 -67.63 38.36
C GLU A 91 -7.07 -67.50 38.62
N ILE A 92 -6.52 -66.28 38.67
CA ILE A 92 -5.12 -66.02 39.07
C ILE A 92 -4.93 -66.40 40.55
N GLN A 93 -5.90 -66.08 41.41
CA GLN A 93 -5.85 -66.45 42.82
C GLN A 93 -5.88 -67.99 43.01
N ARG A 94 -6.61 -68.73 42.18
CA ARG A 94 -6.60 -70.21 42.15
C ARG A 94 -5.25 -70.79 41.71
N LEU A 95 -4.53 -70.14 40.79
CA LEU A 95 -3.19 -70.55 40.35
C LEU A 95 -2.14 -70.42 41.47
N SER A 96 -2.29 -69.41 42.36
CA SER A 96 -1.37 -69.18 43.47
C SER A 96 -1.46 -70.21 44.62
N GLN A 97 -2.55 -70.98 44.71
CA GLN A 97 -2.82 -71.91 45.82
C GLN A 97 -2.50 -73.39 45.54
N TYR A 98 -2.26 -73.80 44.29
CA TYR A 98 -2.06 -75.21 43.91
C TYR A 98 -0.69 -75.46 43.25
N CYS A 99 0.31 -75.84 44.03
CA CYS A 99 1.68 -76.08 43.54
C CYS A 99 1.92 -77.44 42.82
N SER A 100 0.88 -78.17 42.36
CA SER A 100 1.14 -79.42 41.60
C SER A 100 0.08 -79.90 40.60
N LEU A 101 -1.14 -79.35 40.57
CA LEU A 101 -2.17 -79.76 39.60
C LEU A 101 -3.00 -78.55 39.14
N ILE A 102 -2.92 -78.22 37.84
CA ILE A 102 -3.71 -77.14 37.25
C ILE A 102 -5.13 -77.67 36.98
N PRO A 103 -6.19 -77.03 37.51
CA PRO A 103 -7.57 -77.41 37.21
C PRO A 103 -7.89 -77.30 35.72
N ALA A 104 -8.67 -78.24 35.18
CA ALA A 104 -9.11 -78.21 33.78
C ALA A 104 -9.93 -76.96 33.42
N SER A 105 -10.55 -76.30 34.42
CA SER A 105 -11.25 -75.02 34.28
C SER A 105 -10.31 -73.88 33.91
N THR A 106 -9.15 -73.78 34.56
CA THR A 106 -8.16 -72.70 34.34
C THR A 106 -7.47 -72.84 32.98
N TYR A 107 -7.28 -74.07 32.49
CA TYR A 107 -6.82 -74.30 31.11
C TYR A 107 -7.86 -73.82 30.07
N ARG A 108 -9.15 -74.14 30.28
CA ARG A 108 -10.23 -73.68 29.38
C ARG A 108 -10.40 -72.16 29.40
N TYR A 109 -10.19 -71.55 30.56
CA TYR A 109 -10.21 -70.09 30.71
C TYR A 109 -9.05 -69.44 29.94
N SER A 110 -7.82 -69.96 30.10
CA SER A 110 -6.64 -69.50 29.35
C SER A 110 -6.80 -69.64 27.82
N GLU A 111 -7.40 -70.74 27.36
CA GLU A 111 -7.71 -70.95 25.94
C GLU A 111 -8.72 -69.92 25.40
N LYS A 112 -9.75 -69.59 26.19
CA LYS A 112 -10.73 -68.55 25.85
C LYS A 112 -10.09 -67.16 25.78
N VAL A 113 -9.22 -66.80 26.74
CA VAL A 113 -8.50 -65.52 26.74
C VAL A 113 -7.69 -65.36 25.44
N LEU A 114 -6.96 -66.40 25.02
CA LEU A 114 -6.19 -66.38 23.77
C LEU A 114 -7.07 -66.31 22.52
N MET A 115 -8.22 -66.97 22.52
CA MET A 115 -9.17 -66.92 21.40
C MET A 115 -9.74 -65.51 21.23
N ILE A 116 -10.17 -64.87 22.33
CA ILE A 116 -10.69 -63.51 22.30
C ILE A 116 -9.57 -62.51 21.94
N LEU A 117 -8.37 -62.64 22.50
CA LEU A 117 -7.22 -61.81 22.14
C LEU A 117 -6.91 -61.83 20.63
N LYS A 118 -6.94 -63.02 20.01
CA LYS A 118 -6.76 -63.13 18.54
C LYS A 118 -7.86 -62.43 17.75
N ARG A 119 -9.12 -62.55 18.19
CA ARG A 119 -10.26 -61.89 17.54
C ARG A 119 -10.16 -60.36 17.67
N VAL A 120 -9.81 -59.84 18.85
CA VAL A 120 -9.57 -58.39 19.08
C VAL A 120 -8.45 -57.86 18.17
N LYS A 121 -7.32 -58.55 18.10
CA LYS A 121 -6.22 -58.19 17.17
C LYS A 121 -6.64 -58.19 15.71
N THR A 122 -7.45 -59.17 15.30
CA THR A 122 -7.96 -59.26 13.92
C THR A 122 -8.89 -58.10 13.61
N LEU A 123 -9.79 -57.74 14.53
CA LEU A 123 -10.69 -56.59 14.37
C LEU A 123 -9.90 -55.29 14.27
N ARG A 124 -8.85 -55.13 15.09
CA ARG A 124 -7.96 -53.97 15.02
C ARG A 124 -7.32 -53.81 13.64
N THR A 125 -6.81 -54.89 13.04
CA THR A 125 -6.24 -54.82 11.68
C THR A 125 -7.26 -54.51 10.59
N LYS A 126 -8.54 -54.86 10.81
CA LYS A 126 -9.63 -54.57 9.88
C LYS A 126 -10.23 -53.17 10.03
N GLY A 127 -9.88 -52.44 11.10
CA GLY A 127 -10.42 -51.11 11.41
C GLY A 127 -9.68 -49.94 10.76
N VAL A 128 -8.72 -50.21 9.87
CA VAL A 128 -7.97 -49.17 9.15
C VAL A 128 -8.68 -48.87 7.83
N PHE A 129 -9.47 -47.80 7.79
CA PHE A 129 -10.18 -47.35 6.60
C PHE A 129 -9.47 -46.13 5.97
N GLU A 130 -9.21 -46.16 4.65
CA GLU A 130 -8.77 -45.00 3.88
C GLU A 130 -9.97 -44.07 3.65
N VAL A 131 -10.06 -42.97 4.40
CA VAL A 131 -11.14 -41.98 4.24
C VAL A 131 -10.81 -41.07 3.05
N VAL A 132 -11.52 -41.25 1.94
CA VAL A 132 -11.49 -40.32 0.79
C VAL A 132 -12.52 -39.20 1.05
N ILE A 133 -12.05 -38.05 1.53
CA ILE A 133 -12.89 -36.88 1.81
C ILE A 133 -13.29 -36.21 0.49
N ARG A 134 -14.58 -36.23 0.14
CA ARG A 134 -15.17 -35.29 -0.83
C ARG A 134 -16.05 -34.32 -0.06
N ARG A 135 -15.53 -33.12 0.23
CA ARG A 135 -16.37 -32.02 0.73
C ARG A 135 -17.15 -31.42 -0.44
N ALA A 136 -18.47 -31.38 -0.34
CA ALA A 136 -19.29 -30.51 -1.17
C ALA A 136 -18.98 -29.05 -0.78
N LEU A 137 -18.67 -28.20 -1.77
CA LEU A 137 -18.28 -26.81 -1.56
C LEU A 137 -19.52 -25.88 -1.67
N PRO A 138 -19.83 -25.07 -0.65
CA PRO A 138 -20.92 -24.09 -0.72
C PRO A 138 -20.56 -22.89 -1.62
N PRO A 139 -21.47 -22.41 -2.48
CA PRO A 139 -21.25 -21.20 -3.28
C PRO A 139 -21.36 -19.91 -2.44
N LEU A 140 -20.21 -19.27 -2.14
CA LEU A 140 -20.18 -17.95 -1.48
C LEU A 140 -20.68 -16.82 -2.42
N ALA A 141 -21.87 -16.31 -2.13
CA ALA A 141 -22.50 -15.19 -2.81
C ALA A 141 -22.31 -13.86 -2.06
N ILE A 142 -21.40 -12.98 -2.52
CA ILE A 142 -21.49 -11.53 -2.25
C ILE A 142 -22.01 -10.88 -3.52
N LYS A 143 -23.21 -10.32 -3.49
CA LYS A 143 -23.78 -9.59 -4.63
C LYS A 143 -23.14 -8.18 -4.59
N MET A 144 -22.72 -7.68 -5.74
CA MET A 144 -22.35 -6.28 -5.95
C MET A 144 -23.40 -5.68 -6.88
N PRO A 145 -23.65 -4.37 -6.84
CA PRO A 145 -24.56 -3.72 -7.78
C PRO A 145 -24.13 -4.04 -9.22
N PRO A 146 -25.08 -4.20 -10.16
CA PRO A 146 -24.77 -4.46 -11.55
C PRO A 146 -23.92 -3.31 -12.08
N ILE A 147 -22.67 -3.59 -12.44
CA ILE A 147 -21.90 -2.68 -13.30
C ILE A 147 -22.64 -2.71 -14.64
N GLN A 148 -23.29 -1.61 -15.00
CA GLN A 148 -23.72 -1.41 -16.39
C GLN A 148 -22.44 -1.37 -17.23
N LEU A 149 -22.17 -2.47 -17.94
CA LEU A 149 -21.20 -2.43 -19.02
C LEU A 149 -21.74 -1.43 -20.04
N THR A 150 -20.94 -0.43 -20.40
CA THR A 150 -21.26 0.48 -21.50
C THR A 150 -21.63 -0.34 -22.73
N VAL A 151 -22.63 0.11 -23.51
CA VAL A 151 -23.16 -0.59 -24.70
C VAL A 151 -22.06 -1.09 -25.64
N SER A 152 -20.96 -0.34 -25.75
CA SER A 152 -19.72 -0.68 -26.46
C SER A 152 -19.08 -2.03 -26.07
N ARG A 153 -19.08 -2.39 -24.78
CA ARG A 153 -18.32 -3.55 -24.26
C ARG A 153 -19.10 -4.84 -24.19
N GLN A 154 -20.39 -4.79 -24.54
CA GLN A 154 -21.25 -5.95 -24.62
C GLN A 154 -20.70 -7.00 -25.59
N ASN A 155 -20.13 -6.58 -26.72
CA ASN A 155 -19.54 -7.50 -27.72
C ASN A 155 -18.29 -8.25 -27.21
N LEU A 156 -17.36 -7.55 -26.55
CA LEU A 156 -16.16 -8.17 -25.96
C LEU A 156 -16.55 -9.13 -24.82
N PHE A 157 -17.53 -8.72 -24.02
CA PHE A 157 -18.13 -9.53 -22.97
C PHE A 157 -18.80 -10.79 -23.52
N GLU A 158 -19.65 -10.66 -24.54
CA GLU A 158 -20.29 -11.78 -25.22
C GLU A 158 -19.27 -12.72 -25.85
N ARG A 159 -18.24 -12.18 -26.51
CA ARG A 159 -17.15 -12.98 -27.09
C ARG A 159 -16.39 -13.77 -26.02
N ALA A 160 -16.03 -13.14 -24.90
CA ALA A 160 -15.36 -13.82 -23.80
C ALA A 160 -16.26 -14.92 -23.17
N CYS A 161 -17.56 -14.64 -23.02
CA CYS A 161 -18.51 -15.64 -22.55
C CYS A 161 -18.69 -16.80 -23.52
N ASN A 162 -18.77 -16.54 -24.83
CA ASN A 162 -18.91 -17.57 -25.86
C ASN A 162 -17.68 -18.49 -25.89
N LEU A 163 -16.47 -17.93 -25.70
CA LEU A 163 -15.24 -18.71 -25.56
C LEU A 163 -15.26 -19.56 -24.29
N LEU A 164 -15.77 -19.04 -23.17
CA LEU A 164 -15.90 -19.81 -21.93
C LEU A 164 -16.95 -20.92 -22.02
N GLU A 165 -18.01 -20.72 -22.80
CA GLU A 165 -19.06 -21.71 -23.07
C GLU A 165 -18.61 -22.79 -24.07
N ASP A 166 -17.56 -22.55 -24.87
CA ASP A 166 -16.95 -23.56 -25.75
C ASP A 166 -16.34 -24.71 -24.94
N LYS A 167 -16.72 -25.95 -25.25
CA LYS A 167 -16.23 -27.16 -24.59
C LYS A 167 -14.73 -27.43 -24.82
N ASN A 168 -14.11 -26.79 -25.82
CA ASN A 168 -12.70 -26.95 -26.16
C ASN A 168 -11.78 -25.97 -25.42
N VAL A 169 -12.31 -24.93 -24.79
CA VAL A 169 -11.53 -23.89 -24.12
C VAL A 169 -11.59 -24.10 -22.62
N GLY A 170 -10.59 -24.75 -22.05
CA GLY A 170 -10.45 -24.96 -20.61
C GLY A 170 -10.06 -23.70 -19.85
N ALA A 171 -9.15 -22.90 -20.42
CA ALA A 171 -8.71 -21.65 -19.82
C ALA A 171 -8.66 -20.47 -20.81
N LEU A 172 -9.04 -19.29 -20.31
CA LEU A 172 -9.13 -18.04 -21.05
C LEU A 172 -8.20 -16.98 -20.45
N GLY A 173 -7.27 -16.46 -21.25
CA GLY A 173 -6.44 -15.32 -20.91
C GLY A 173 -7.01 -14.01 -21.43
N ILE A 174 -7.30 -13.07 -20.53
CA ILE A 174 -7.75 -11.71 -20.87
C ILE A 174 -6.58 -10.76 -20.64
N TYR A 175 -5.96 -10.28 -21.72
CA TYR A 175 -4.77 -9.42 -21.62
C TYR A 175 -5.01 -8.05 -22.23
N GLY A 176 -4.20 -7.07 -21.84
CA GLY A 176 -4.27 -5.70 -22.37
C GLY A 176 -3.64 -4.68 -21.43
N ARG A 177 -3.45 -3.45 -21.90
CA ARG A 177 -2.77 -2.38 -21.16
C ARG A 177 -3.47 -2.02 -19.83
N GLY A 178 -2.76 -1.36 -18.92
CA GLY A 178 -3.35 -0.86 -17.66
C GLY A 178 -4.56 0.06 -17.92
N GLY A 179 -5.61 -0.03 -17.09
CA GLY A 179 -6.78 0.87 -17.18
C GLY A 179 -7.78 0.60 -18.30
N VAL A 180 -7.55 -0.40 -19.15
CA VAL A 180 -8.49 -0.80 -20.20
C VAL A 180 -9.71 -1.57 -19.67
N GLY A 181 -9.89 -1.73 -18.35
CA GLY A 181 -11.08 -2.36 -17.76
C GLY A 181 -11.17 -3.89 -17.87
N LYS A 182 -10.02 -4.59 -17.79
CA LYS A 182 -9.96 -6.06 -17.70
C LYS A 182 -10.69 -6.60 -16.47
N THR A 183 -10.44 -6.02 -15.29
CA THR A 183 -11.14 -6.36 -14.04
C THR A 183 -12.65 -6.14 -14.14
N THR A 184 -13.08 -5.09 -14.87
CA THR A 184 -14.50 -4.84 -15.14
C THR A 184 -15.11 -5.95 -15.98
N LEU A 185 -14.40 -6.41 -17.02
CA LEU A 185 -14.82 -7.54 -17.86
C LEU A 185 -14.87 -8.85 -17.05
N LEU A 186 -13.84 -9.12 -16.23
CA LEU A 186 -13.78 -10.29 -15.35
C LEU A 186 -14.91 -10.29 -14.31
N THR A 187 -15.24 -9.12 -13.76
CA THR A 187 -16.38 -8.94 -12.85
C THR A 187 -17.71 -9.19 -13.57
N GLY A 188 -17.85 -8.74 -14.83
CA GLY A 188 -19.00 -9.09 -15.66
C GLY A 188 -19.15 -10.61 -15.86
N ILE A 189 -18.03 -11.30 -16.16
CA ILE A 189 -18.00 -12.76 -16.35
C ILE A 189 -18.42 -13.46 -15.06
N LYS A 190 -17.84 -13.05 -13.93
CA LYS A 190 -18.22 -13.52 -12.59
C LYS A 190 -19.73 -13.41 -12.37
N ASN A 191 -20.33 -12.28 -12.75
CA ASN A 191 -21.76 -12.03 -12.55
C ASN A 191 -22.66 -12.87 -13.47
N LYS A 192 -22.30 -13.09 -14.75
CA LYS A 192 -23.09 -13.92 -15.67
C LYS A 192 -23.10 -15.39 -15.26
N PHE A 193 -21.93 -15.94 -14.96
CA PHE A 193 -21.79 -17.37 -14.66
C PHE A 193 -22.11 -17.73 -13.20
N ARG A 194 -22.58 -16.74 -12.41
CA ARG A 194 -22.96 -16.88 -11.01
C ARG A 194 -24.14 -17.82 -10.75
N LEU A 195 -25.06 -17.96 -11.72
CA LEU A 195 -26.39 -18.55 -11.48
C LEU A 195 -26.73 -19.77 -12.34
N ALA A 196 -25.86 -20.25 -13.24
CA ALA A 196 -26.33 -21.20 -14.26
C ALA A 196 -25.37 -22.26 -14.84
N ALA A 197 -24.04 -22.26 -14.57
CA ALA A 197 -23.13 -23.15 -15.32
C ALA A 197 -22.05 -23.92 -14.52
N PHE A 198 -21.64 -23.41 -13.36
CA PHE A 198 -20.57 -23.99 -12.53
C PHE A 198 -21.08 -24.19 -11.10
N GLY A 199 -20.73 -25.32 -10.47
CA GLY A 199 -21.08 -25.60 -9.08
C GLY A 199 -20.31 -24.73 -8.08
N LEU A 200 -19.19 -24.14 -8.51
CA LEU A 200 -18.32 -23.30 -7.69
C LEU A 200 -17.70 -22.18 -8.54
N VAL A 201 -17.71 -20.93 -8.07
CA VAL A 201 -17.03 -19.80 -8.72
C VAL A 201 -16.07 -19.17 -7.72
N ILE A 202 -14.77 -19.24 -8.01
CA ILE A 202 -13.70 -18.76 -7.13
C ILE A 202 -13.12 -17.50 -7.76
N PHE A 203 -13.14 -16.38 -7.04
CA PHE A 203 -12.54 -15.12 -7.49
C PHE A 203 -11.40 -14.72 -6.56
N VAL A 204 -10.19 -14.64 -7.12
CA VAL A 204 -8.95 -14.31 -6.43
C VAL A 204 -8.30 -13.13 -7.13
N VAL A 205 -7.95 -12.10 -6.38
CA VAL A 205 -7.10 -11.00 -6.86
C VAL A 205 -5.68 -11.33 -6.45
N VAL A 206 -4.78 -11.47 -7.42
CA VAL A 206 -3.39 -11.87 -7.18
C VAL A 206 -2.59 -10.61 -6.82
N GLY A 207 -2.46 -10.32 -5.53
CA GLY A 207 -1.67 -9.19 -5.04
C GLY A 207 -0.17 -9.46 -4.96
N SER A 208 0.21 -10.74 -4.83
CA SER A 208 1.57 -11.25 -4.81
C SER A 208 1.59 -12.58 -5.57
N GLU A 209 2.59 -12.80 -6.43
CA GLU A 209 2.74 -14.05 -7.20
C GLU A 209 3.41 -15.18 -6.40
N VAL A 210 3.57 -14.99 -5.10
CA VAL A 210 4.01 -16.07 -4.20
C VAL A 210 2.89 -17.11 -4.15
N VAL A 211 3.20 -18.34 -4.55
CA VAL A 211 2.26 -19.45 -4.63
C VAL A 211 1.48 -19.65 -3.32
N GLU A 212 2.14 -19.53 -2.17
CA GLU A 212 1.50 -19.67 -0.85
C GLU A 212 0.40 -18.62 -0.63
N SER A 213 0.58 -17.40 -1.13
CA SER A 213 -0.42 -16.33 -1.06
C SER A 213 -1.66 -16.66 -1.89
N ILE A 214 -1.45 -17.20 -3.09
CA ILE A 214 -2.52 -17.65 -3.98
C ILE A 214 -3.23 -18.86 -3.37
N GLN A 215 -2.48 -19.82 -2.81
CA GLN A 215 -3.01 -20.97 -2.08
C GLN A 215 -3.89 -20.50 -0.91
N GLU A 216 -3.45 -19.50 -0.14
CA GLU A 216 -4.20 -18.97 1.00
C GLU A 216 -5.44 -18.19 0.55
N ALA A 217 -5.37 -17.46 -0.56
CA ALA A 217 -6.52 -16.78 -1.13
C ALA A 217 -7.57 -17.78 -1.66
N ILE A 218 -7.14 -18.86 -2.33
CA ILE A 218 -8.01 -19.94 -2.78
C ILE A 218 -8.58 -20.70 -1.57
N SER A 219 -7.75 -21.05 -0.60
CA SER A 219 -8.16 -21.82 0.59
C SER A 219 -9.25 -21.11 1.38
N ASN A 220 -9.11 -19.80 1.58
CA ASN A 220 -10.12 -18.97 2.26
C ASN A 220 -11.46 -18.98 1.51
N ARG A 221 -11.44 -19.11 0.18
CA ARG A 221 -12.65 -19.25 -0.64
C ARG A 221 -13.22 -20.67 -0.61
N LEU A 222 -12.36 -21.67 -0.42
CA LEU A 222 -12.74 -23.07 -0.29
C LEU A 222 -13.10 -23.49 1.16
N GLY A 223 -12.92 -22.60 2.14
CA GLY A 223 -13.13 -22.92 3.56
C GLY A 223 -12.08 -23.88 4.15
N LEU A 224 -10.90 -23.98 3.53
CA LEU A 224 -9.79 -24.80 4.03
C LEU A 224 -9.02 -24.01 5.10
N GLN A 225 -8.76 -24.65 6.24
CA GLN A 225 -7.95 -24.10 7.33
C GLN A 225 -6.56 -24.75 7.33
N TRP A 226 -5.55 -23.96 7.67
CA TRP A 226 -4.15 -24.38 7.73
C TRP A 226 -3.63 -24.25 9.17
N GLY A 227 -2.89 -25.25 9.65
CA GLY A 227 -1.97 -25.18 10.77
C GLY A 227 -0.51 -24.98 10.30
N ARG A 228 0.30 -26.04 10.35
CA ARG A 228 1.73 -26.05 9.96
C ARG A 228 2.00 -26.89 8.71
N GLU A 229 1.12 -26.82 7.73
CA GLU A 229 1.25 -27.57 6.48
C GLU A 229 2.30 -26.94 5.55
N THR A 230 3.03 -27.77 4.82
CA THR A 230 3.97 -27.33 3.78
C THR A 230 3.24 -26.80 2.55
N LYS A 231 3.95 -26.13 1.64
CA LYS A 231 3.39 -25.66 0.36
C LYS A 231 2.83 -26.81 -0.47
N GLU A 232 3.46 -27.97 -0.43
CA GLU A 232 3.05 -29.18 -1.13
C GLU A 232 1.78 -29.78 -0.50
N ASP A 233 1.70 -29.78 0.83
CA ASP A 233 0.48 -30.21 1.56
C ASP A 233 -0.70 -29.28 1.23
N LYS A 234 -0.46 -27.97 1.15
CA LYS A 234 -1.46 -26.98 0.74
C LYS A 234 -1.94 -27.22 -0.69
N ALA A 235 -1.02 -27.47 -1.62
CA ALA A 235 -1.36 -27.80 -3.01
C ALA A 235 -2.18 -29.09 -3.08
N ALA A 236 -1.80 -30.14 -2.35
CA ALA A 236 -2.51 -31.41 -2.32
C ALA A 236 -3.94 -31.25 -1.78
N ALA A 237 -4.12 -30.47 -0.71
CA ALA A 237 -5.44 -30.21 -0.12
C ALA A 237 -6.34 -29.39 -1.06
N ILE A 238 -5.81 -28.37 -1.72
CA ILE A 238 -6.55 -27.60 -2.75
C ILE A 238 -6.93 -28.52 -3.91
N LEU A 239 -6.00 -29.36 -4.37
CA LEU A 239 -6.26 -30.30 -5.44
C LEU A 239 -7.37 -31.28 -5.05
N MET A 240 -7.32 -31.85 -3.85
CA MET A 240 -8.38 -32.74 -3.35
C MET A 240 -9.74 -32.05 -3.26
N ALA A 241 -9.78 -30.80 -2.79
CA ALA A 241 -11.02 -30.03 -2.70
C ALA A 241 -11.64 -29.70 -4.08
N LEU A 242 -10.79 -29.47 -5.08
CA LEU A 242 -11.23 -29.14 -6.45
C LEU A 242 -11.45 -30.38 -7.33
N LYS A 243 -10.93 -31.55 -6.93
CA LYS A 243 -10.99 -32.79 -7.72
C LYS A 243 -12.42 -33.31 -7.83
N GLY A 244 -12.94 -33.34 -9.06
CA GLY A 244 -14.29 -33.82 -9.37
C GLY A 244 -15.38 -32.76 -9.21
N ALA A 245 -15.04 -31.52 -8.84
CA ALA A 245 -15.96 -30.39 -8.81
C ALA A 245 -15.91 -29.61 -10.13
N ARG A 246 -17.07 -29.20 -10.65
CA ARG A 246 -17.14 -28.25 -11.79
C ARG A 246 -17.04 -26.83 -11.27
N PHE A 247 -15.89 -26.19 -11.45
CA PHE A 247 -15.64 -24.84 -10.97
C PHE A 247 -15.18 -23.86 -12.06
N LEU A 248 -15.40 -22.58 -11.80
CA LEU A 248 -14.84 -21.45 -12.55
C LEU A 248 -13.88 -20.69 -11.63
N LEU A 249 -12.58 -20.71 -11.94
CA LEU A 249 -11.56 -19.96 -11.22
C LEU A 249 -11.22 -18.67 -11.99
N LEU A 250 -11.38 -17.52 -11.33
CA LEU A 250 -11.11 -16.20 -11.87
C LEU A 250 -9.91 -15.62 -11.10
N LEU A 251 -8.77 -15.49 -11.77
CA LEU A 251 -7.56 -14.89 -11.22
C LEU A 251 -7.35 -13.50 -11.84
N ASP A 252 -7.41 -12.46 -11.01
CA ASP A 252 -7.27 -11.08 -11.46
C ASP A 252 -5.83 -10.54 -11.24
N ASP A 253 -5.30 -9.86 -12.25
CA ASP A 253 -4.05 -9.09 -12.29
C ASP A 253 -2.75 -9.89 -12.09
N ILE A 254 -2.58 -10.95 -12.88
CA ILE A 254 -1.35 -11.75 -12.93
C ILE A 254 -0.25 -11.00 -13.71
N GLN A 255 0.99 -11.02 -13.21
CA GLN A 255 2.16 -10.33 -13.79
C GLN A 255 3.08 -11.27 -14.60
N ARG A 256 3.21 -12.55 -14.24
CA ARG A 256 4.05 -13.59 -14.87
C ARG A 256 3.30 -14.92 -15.02
N GLY A 257 3.89 -15.88 -15.73
CA GLY A 257 3.29 -17.22 -15.84
C GLY A 257 3.08 -17.92 -14.49
N LEU A 258 1.93 -18.56 -14.30
CA LEU A 258 1.61 -19.33 -13.10
C LEU A 258 1.68 -20.84 -13.36
N ASP A 259 2.18 -21.59 -12.38
CA ASP A 259 2.13 -23.04 -12.36
C ASP A 259 0.91 -23.52 -11.55
N LEU A 260 -0.10 -24.06 -12.23
CA LEU A 260 -1.30 -24.58 -11.58
C LEU A 260 -1.02 -25.79 -10.70
N GLU A 261 -0.02 -26.61 -11.04
CA GLU A 261 0.33 -27.81 -10.29
C GLU A 261 0.92 -27.43 -8.93
N GLU A 262 1.78 -26.39 -8.93
CA GLU A 262 2.40 -25.85 -7.71
C GLU A 262 1.35 -25.21 -6.76
N ILE A 263 0.29 -24.62 -7.31
CA ILE A 263 -0.83 -24.06 -6.54
C ILE A 263 -1.78 -25.18 -6.07
N GLY A 264 -1.84 -26.32 -6.75
CA GLY A 264 -2.80 -27.39 -6.51
C GLY A 264 -4.12 -27.26 -7.28
N VAL A 265 -4.17 -26.44 -8.33
CA VAL A 265 -5.36 -26.29 -9.18
C VAL A 265 -5.32 -27.34 -10.29
N PRO A 266 -6.35 -28.19 -10.46
CA PRO A 266 -6.37 -29.16 -11.54
C PRO A 266 -6.46 -28.47 -12.90
N PHE A 267 -5.70 -28.98 -13.89
CA PHE A 267 -5.79 -28.50 -15.26
C PHE A 267 -7.20 -28.67 -15.81
N PRO A 268 -7.75 -27.69 -16.53
CA PRO A 268 -9.08 -27.81 -17.11
C PRO A 268 -9.11 -28.91 -18.18
N SER A 269 -10.13 -29.77 -18.14
CA SER A 269 -10.32 -30.87 -19.08
C SER A 269 -11.80 -31.07 -19.43
N ARG A 270 -12.07 -31.82 -20.50
CA ARG A 270 -13.46 -32.15 -20.88
C ARG A 270 -14.21 -32.94 -19.81
N GLU A 271 -13.49 -33.73 -19.01
CA GLU A 271 -14.06 -34.61 -17.99
C GLU A 271 -14.36 -33.89 -16.69
N ASN A 272 -13.49 -32.97 -16.25
CA ASN A 272 -13.73 -32.22 -15.02
C ASN A 272 -14.65 -31.00 -15.20
N GLY A 273 -14.80 -30.50 -16.43
CA GLY A 273 -15.68 -29.37 -16.76
C GLY A 273 -15.30 -28.07 -16.05
N CYS A 274 -14.06 -27.97 -15.56
CA CYS A 274 -13.52 -26.78 -14.91
C CYS A 274 -13.14 -25.73 -15.94
N LYS A 275 -13.23 -24.45 -15.56
CA LYS A 275 -12.77 -23.32 -16.37
C LYS A 275 -11.90 -22.40 -15.56
N ILE A 276 -10.88 -21.84 -16.19
CA ILE A 276 -9.99 -20.85 -15.56
C ILE A 276 -9.97 -19.58 -16.42
N VAL A 277 -10.11 -18.40 -15.80
CA VAL A 277 -9.96 -17.11 -16.47
C VAL A 277 -8.90 -16.32 -15.75
N VAL A 278 -7.92 -15.82 -16.50
CA VAL A 278 -6.85 -14.97 -15.97
C VAL A 278 -6.94 -13.59 -16.60
N THR A 279 -6.69 -12.53 -15.83
CA THR A 279 -6.40 -11.21 -16.40
C THR A 279 -4.94 -10.85 -16.20
N THR A 280 -4.33 -10.18 -17.18
CA THR A 280 -2.93 -9.75 -17.09
C THR A 280 -2.66 -8.50 -17.93
N ARG A 281 -1.58 -7.76 -17.60
CA ARG A 281 -1.07 -6.64 -18.41
C ARG A 281 -0.18 -7.12 -19.57
N SER A 282 0.45 -8.29 -19.43
CA SER A 282 1.43 -8.83 -20.38
C SER A 282 0.83 -9.99 -21.19
N ARG A 283 1.07 -9.99 -22.50
CA ARG A 283 0.72 -11.14 -23.33
C ARG A 283 1.63 -12.33 -23.04
N GLU A 284 2.91 -12.05 -22.74
CA GLU A 284 3.90 -13.07 -22.41
C GLU A 284 3.49 -13.91 -21.20
N ALA A 285 2.90 -13.31 -20.15
CA ALA A 285 2.39 -14.05 -18.99
C ALA A 285 1.33 -15.12 -19.36
N CYS A 286 0.49 -14.84 -20.38
CA CYS A 286 -0.45 -15.81 -20.94
C CYS A 286 0.23 -16.83 -21.87
N ASP A 287 1.38 -16.52 -22.47
CA ASP A 287 2.15 -17.42 -23.34
C ASP A 287 3.01 -18.39 -22.52
N GLU A 288 3.57 -17.94 -21.39
CA GLU A 288 4.30 -18.75 -20.41
C GLU A 288 3.39 -19.77 -19.72
N SER A 289 2.13 -19.38 -19.47
CA SER A 289 1.08 -20.24 -18.92
C SER A 289 0.56 -21.19 -19.99
N LYS A 290 1.27 -22.30 -20.24
CA LYS A 290 0.96 -23.31 -21.28
C LYS A 290 -0.45 -23.90 -21.24
N TRP A 291 -1.14 -23.73 -20.12
CA TRP A 291 -2.51 -24.20 -19.89
C TRP A 291 -3.58 -23.21 -20.36
N VAL A 292 -3.22 -22.02 -20.87
CA VAL A 292 -4.17 -21.04 -21.44
C VAL A 292 -4.52 -21.40 -22.89
N ASP A 293 -5.76 -21.82 -23.14
CA ASP A 293 -6.23 -22.31 -24.45
C ASP A 293 -6.63 -21.18 -25.41
N ALA A 294 -7.28 -20.14 -24.89
CA ALA A 294 -7.79 -19.03 -25.68
C ALA A 294 -7.39 -17.68 -25.07
N LYS A 295 -7.25 -16.66 -25.91
CA LYS A 295 -6.81 -15.32 -25.50
C LYS A 295 -7.71 -14.25 -26.06
N VAL A 296 -8.07 -13.27 -25.24
CA VAL A 296 -8.86 -12.10 -25.61
C VAL A 296 -8.06 -10.85 -25.23
N GLU A 297 -7.73 -10.07 -26.24
CA GLU A 297 -7.13 -8.75 -26.04
C GLU A 297 -8.21 -7.72 -25.74
N VAL A 298 -8.02 -6.97 -24.66
CA VAL A 298 -8.84 -5.81 -24.32
C VAL A 298 -8.10 -4.57 -24.77
N THR A 299 -8.53 -4.03 -25.91
CA THR A 299 -7.97 -2.81 -26.51
C THR A 299 -8.60 -1.56 -25.89
N CYS A 300 -8.00 -0.40 -26.18
CA CYS A 300 -8.65 0.89 -25.97
C CYS A 300 -9.95 0.99 -26.78
N LEU A 301 -10.88 1.80 -26.29
CA LEU A 301 -12.15 2.12 -26.96
C LEU A 301 -11.90 2.87 -28.26
N SER A 302 -12.73 2.62 -29.27
CA SER A 302 -12.76 3.47 -30.46
C SER A 302 -13.18 4.90 -30.10
N PRO A 303 -12.86 5.92 -30.94
CA PRO A 303 -13.23 7.31 -30.66
C PRO A 303 -14.72 7.52 -30.39
N GLU A 304 -15.58 6.75 -31.06
CA GLU A 304 -17.03 6.77 -30.89
C GLU A 304 -17.45 6.19 -29.53
N GLU A 305 -16.95 5.00 -29.18
CA GLU A 305 -17.24 4.36 -27.90
C GLU A 305 -16.66 5.14 -26.71
N ALA A 306 -15.48 5.76 -26.91
CA ALA A 306 -14.84 6.63 -25.94
C ALA A 306 -15.69 7.89 -25.69
N TRP A 307 -16.26 8.45 -26.76
CA TRP A 307 -17.15 9.59 -26.68
C TRP A 307 -18.44 9.23 -25.93
N ASP A 308 -19.06 8.09 -26.23
CA ASP A 308 -20.27 7.63 -25.54
C ASP A 308 -20.05 7.47 -24.03
N LEU A 309 -18.96 6.79 -23.62
CA LEU A 309 -18.60 6.64 -22.21
C LEU A 309 -18.33 7.99 -21.52
N PHE A 310 -17.66 8.90 -22.24
CA PHE A 310 -17.37 10.24 -21.71
C PHE A 310 -18.64 11.07 -21.51
N GLN A 311 -19.59 10.99 -22.44
CA GLN A 311 -20.87 11.69 -22.31
C GLN A 311 -21.68 11.20 -21.12
N GLU A 312 -21.73 9.87 -20.93
CA GLU A 312 -22.38 9.25 -19.78
C GLU A 312 -21.78 9.75 -18.46
N THR A 313 -20.45 9.87 -18.40
CA THR A 313 -19.73 10.32 -17.21
C THR A 313 -19.91 11.83 -16.93
N VAL A 314 -19.81 12.69 -17.94
CA VAL A 314 -19.94 14.15 -17.78
C VAL A 314 -21.38 14.58 -17.47
N GLY A 315 -22.35 13.82 -17.97
CA GLY A 315 -23.78 14.05 -17.80
C GLY A 315 -24.35 15.12 -18.72
N ASP A 316 -25.59 14.90 -19.14
CA ASP A 316 -26.31 15.74 -20.12
C ASP A 316 -26.47 17.20 -19.67
N ASN A 317 -26.67 17.44 -18.37
CA ASN A 317 -26.84 18.78 -17.81
C ASN A 317 -25.61 19.67 -18.05
N THR A 318 -24.42 19.07 -18.04
CA THR A 318 -23.15 19.78 -18.27
C THR A 318 -22.92 20.02 -19.75
N LEU A 319 -23.12 18.99 -20.57
CA LEU A 319 -22.90 19.08 -22.01
C LEU A 319 -23.83 20.11 -22.68
N ARG A 320 -25.04 20.28 -22.13
CA ARG A 320 -26.03 21.24 -22.61
C ARG A 320 -25.87 22.65 -22.05
N SER A 321 -24.88 22.92 -21.17
CA SER A 321 -24.74 24.24 -20.55
C SER A 321 -24.25 25.32 -21.52
N HIS A 322 -23.59 24.96 -22.63
CA HIS A 322 -23.22 25.87 -23.70
C HIS A 322 -23.03 25.14 -25.05
N GLN A 323 -23.37 25.78 -26.17
CA GLN A 323 -23.30 25.19 -27.53
C GLN A 323 -21.90 24.72 -27.96
N ASP A 324 -20.84 25.33 -27.44
CA ASP A 324 -19.45 24.98 -27.75
C ASP A 324 -18.85 23.89 -26.84
N ILE A 325 -19.48 23.59 -25.70
CA ILE A 325 -18.99 22.58 -24.75
C ILE A 325 -18.94 21.18 -25.37
N PRO A 326 -19.96 20.70 -26.11
CA PRO A 326 -19.89 19.38 -26.76
C PRO A 326 -18.69 19.23 -27.71
N LYS A 327 -18.30 20.31 -28.41
CA LYS A 327 -17.13 20.31 -29.30
C LYS A 327 -15.84 20.17 -28.50
N LEU A 328 -15.68 20.96 -27.44
CA LEU A 328 -14.51 20.89 -26.56
C LEU A 328 -14.44 19.56 -25.80
N ALA A 329 -15.59 19.06 -25.33
CA ALA A 329 -15.72 17.77 -24.68
C ALA A 329 -15.22 16.64 -25.56
N ARG A 330 -15.51 16.69 -26.86
CA ARG A 330 -15.02 15.69 -27.82
C ARG A 330 -13.50 15.75 -28.01
N VAL A 331 -12.91 16.95 -27.97
CA VAL A 331 -11.45 17.14 -27.97
C VAL A 331 -10.82 16.56 -26.70
N VAL A 332 -11.43 16.79 -25.54
CA VAL A 332 -11.00 16.21 -24.27
C VAL A 332 -11.06 14.68 -24.30
N ALA A 333 -12.18 14.08 -24.73
CA ALA A 333 -12.34 12.63 -24.85
C ALA A 333 -11.31 12.00 -25.80
N ASN A 334 -11.05 12.64 -26.95
CA ASN A 334 -10.03 12.18 -27.89
C ASN A 334 -8.61 12.21 -27.30
N SER A 335 -8.34 13.15 -26.37
CA SER A 335 -7.06 13.24 -25.68
C SER A 335 -6.80 12.04 -24.75
N CYS A 336 -7.86 11.33 -24.33
CA CYS A 336 -7.78 10.10 -23.54
C CYS A 336 -7.41 8.86 -24.35
N ARG A 337 -7.30 8.97 -25.68
CA ARG A 337 -6.91 7.89 -26.60
C ARG A 337 -7.67 6.58 -26.37
N GLY A 338 -8.96 6.69 -26.03
CA GLY A 338 -9.84 5.54 -25.83
C GLY A 338 -9.63 4.77 -24.52
N LEU A 339 -8.89 5.30 -23.54
CA LEU A 339 -8.68 4.60 -22.27
C LEU A 339 -9.86 4.82 -21.30
N PRO A 340 -10.65 3.79 -20.94
CA PRO A 340 -11.85 3.95 -20.11
C PRO A 340 -11.59 4.59 -18.75
N LEU A 341 -10.51 4.20 -18.06
CA LEU A 341 -10.20 4.80 -16.75
C LEU A 341 -9.96 6.31 -16.88
N ALA A 342 -9.21 6.73 -17.90
CA ALA A 342 -8.90 8.13 -18.12
C ALA A 342 -10.15 8.93 -18.55
N LEU A 343 -11.01 8.35 -19.39
CA LEU A 343 -12.29 8.93 -19.79
C LEU A 343 -13.21 9.15 -18.59
N ASN A 344 -13.34 8.15 -17.71
CA ASN A 344 -14.17 8.27 -16.50
C ASN A 344 -13.61 9.32 -15.53
N LEU A 345 -12.29 9.32 -15.32
CA LEU A 345 -11.63 10.27 -14.43
C LEU A 345 -11.83 11.72 -14.88
N ILE A 346 -11.52 12.02 -16.15
CA ILE A 346 -11.66 13.39 -16.66
C ILE A 346 -13.12 13.75 -16.93
N GLY A 347 -13.96 12.78 -17.27
CA GLY A 347 -15.40 12.99 -17.40
C GLY A 347 -16.02 13.46 -16.09
N GLU A 348 -15.66 12.80 -14.98
CA GLU A 348 -16.10 13.18 -13.64
C GLU A 348 -15.54 14.55 -13.22
N ALA A 349 -14.25 14.81 -13.48
CA ALA A 349 -13.66 16.12 -13.19
C ALA A 349 -14.35 17.26 -13.97
N MET A 350 -14.84 16.97 -15.18
CA MET A 350 -15.54 17.93 -16.03
C MET A 350 -17.06 17.97 -15.78
N SER A 351 -17.64 17.03 -15.03
CA SER A 351 -19.09 16.89 -14.81
C SER A 351 -19.73 18.08 -14.07
N HIS A 352 -18.92 18.94 -13.45
CA HIS A 352 -19.37 20.17 -12.78
C HIS A 352 -18.91 21.47 -13.47
N LYS A 353 -18.16 21.36 -14.58
CA LYS A 353 -17.60 22.51 -15.32
C LYS A 353 -18.58 23.01 -16.37
N ARG A 354 -19.21 24.17 -16.10
CA ARG A 354 -20.33 24.69 -16.89
C ARG A 354 -19.92 25.76 -17.91
N THR A 355 -18.69 26.28 -17.84
CA THR A 355 -18.25 27.41 -18.68
C THR A 355 -17.28 26.99 -19.79
N VAL A 356 -17.37 27.62 -20.96
CA VAL A 356 -16.48 27.35 -22.10
C VAL A 356 -14.99 27.56 -21.75
N ARG A 357 -14.69 28.53 -20.88
CA ARG A 357 -13.32 28.85 -20.45
C ARG A 357 -12.67 27.68 -19.71
N GLU A 358 -13.40 27.05 -18.78
CA GLU A 358 -12.92 25.87 -18.05
C GLU A 358 -12.59 24.71 -18.99
N TRP A 359 -13.45 24.46 -19.99
CA TRP A 359 -13.21 23.42 -20.99
C TRP A 359 -12.00 23.73 -21.91
N ARG A 360 -11.83 24.99 -22.32
CA ARG A 360 -10.66 25.41 -23.12
C ARG A 360 -9.35 25.30 -22.33
N TYR A 361 -9.38 25.67 -21.05
CA TYR A 361 -8.25 25.51 -20.15
C TYR A 361 -7.83 24.05 -20.04
N THR A 362 -8.78 23.13 -19.80
CA THR A 362 -8.48 21.68 -19.76
C THR A 362 -7.87 21.18 -21.06
N VAL A 363 -8.39 21.60 -22.22
CA VAL A 363 -7.80 21.23 -23.53
C VAL A 363 -6.35 21.72 -23.65
N HIS A 364 -6.08 22.96 -23.22
CA HIS A 364 -4.73 23.51 -23.22
C HIS A 364 -3.78 22.73 -22.31
N VAL A 365 -4.18 22.44 -21.07
CA VAL A 365 -3.38 21.68 -20.09
C VAL A 365 -3.08 20.26 -20.58
N LEU A 366 -4.04 19.59 -21.21
CA LEU A 366 -3.83 18.27 -21.80
C LEU A 366 -2.84 18.35 -22.97
N ALA A 367 -2.96 19.36 -23.83
CA ALA A 367 -2.03 19.56 -24.95
C ALA A 367 -0.59 19.85 -24.47
N SER A 368 -0.43 20.72 -23.46
CA SER A 368 0.89 21.07 -22.91
C SER A 368 1.54 19.88 -22.19
N SER A 369 0.75 19.11 -21.43
CA SER A 369 1.25 17.94 -20.70
C SER A 369 1.73 16.84 -21.63
N THR A 370 1.09 16.62 -22.79
CA THR A 370 1.55 15.59 -23.75
C THR A 370 2.91 15.89 -24.40
N ALA A 371 3.37 17.14 -24.41
CA ALA A 371 4.68 17.53 -24.96
C ALA A 371 5.86 17.21 -24.01
N GLU A 372 5.60 17.09 -22.70
CA GLU A 372 6.61 16.71 -21.69
C GLU A 372 6.90 15.20 -21.69
N PHE A 373 6.06 14.38 -22.35
CA PHE A 373 6.08 12.91 -22.25
C PHE A 373 6.09 12.19 -23.60
N PRO A 374 7.18 12.26 -24.40
CA PRO A 374 7.25 11.66 -25.73
C PRO A 374 7.30 10.11 -25.74
N ASP A 375 7.78 9.47 -24.66
CA ASP A 375 7.97 8.01 -24.58
C ASP A 375 6.89 7.26 -23.77
N MET A 376 5.72 7.84 -23.51
CA MET A 376 4.76 7.22 -22.58
C MET A 376 3.93 6.08 -23.19
N GLU A 377 4.32 4.86 -22.85
CA GLU A 377 3.48 3.68 -22.82
C GLU A 377 2.30 3.77 -21.83
N ASN A 378 1.92 4.93 -21.26
CA ASN A 378 0.65 5.13 -20.49
C ASN A 378 -0.02 6.50 -20.73
N GLY A 379 -0.96 6.57 -21.68
CA GLY A 379 -1.70 7.81 -22.02
C GLY A 379 -2.64 8.36 -20.94
N ALA A 380 -2.72 7.70 -19.77
CA ALA A 380 -3.54 8.11 -18.62
C ALA A 380 -2.86 9.16 -17.72
N LEU A 381 -1.52 9.14 -17.63
CA LEU A 381 -0.76 9.94 -16.68
C LEU A 381 -0.90 11.45 -16.90
N PRO A 382 -0.92 11.99 -18.15
CA PRO A 382 -1.15 13.42 -18.36
C PRO A 382 -2.54 13.88 -17.89
N ILE A 383 -3.55 13.03 -18.04
CA ILE A 383 -4.93 13.32 -17.61
C ILE A 383 -5.02 13.31 -16.09
N LEU A 384 -4.44 12.29 -15.48
CA LEU A 384 -4.34 12.14 -14.03
C LEU A 384 -3.56 13.30 -13.38
N LYS A 385 -2.44 13.71 -13.98
CA LYS A 385 -1.68 14.91 -13.57
C LYS A 385 -2.53 16.16 -13.67
N SER A 386 -3.27 16.35 -14.77
CA SER A 386 -4.18 17.49 -14.91
C SER A 386 -5.25 17.53 -13.82
N ILE A 387 -5.81 16.39 -13.40
CA ILE A 387 -6.77 16.33 -12.30
C ILE A 387 -6.11 16.78 -10.98
N TYR A 388 -4.89 16.33 -10.72
CA TYR A 388 -4.09 16.75 -9.56
C TYR A 388 -3.79 18.26 -9.60
N ASP A 389 -3.30 18.77 -10.74
CA ASP A 389 -2.97 20.19 -10.94
C ASP A 389 -4.19 21.10 -10.81
N ASN A 390 -5.39 20.58 -11.11
CA ASN A 390 -6.65 21.30 -10.96
C ASN A 390 -7.21 21.30 -9.53
N MET A 391 -6.64 20.53 -8.60
CA MET A 391 -7.05 20.57 -7.19
C MET A 391 -6.57 21.89 -6.59
N THR A 392 -7.48 22.78 -6.18
CA THR A 392 -7.11 24.11 -5.65
C THR A 392 -6.62 24.09 -4.21
N ASN A 393 -6.87 23.00 -3.46
CA ASN A 393 -6.52 22.89 -2.06
C ASN A 393 -5.25 22.03 -1.89
N GLU A 394 -4.20 22.63 -1.33
CA GLU A 394 -2.91 21.97 -1.08
C GLU A 394 -3.03 20.79 -0.11
N ASN A 395 -3.86 20.89 0.93
CA ASN A 395 -4.09 19.78 1.85
C ASN A 395 -4.71 18.57 1.14
N ILE A 396 -5.62 18.77 0.18
CA ILE A 396 -6.18 17.67 -0.62
C ILE A 396 -5.07 17.00 -1.44
N ARG A 397 -4.19 17.79 -2.07
CA ARG A 397 -3.04 17.27 -2.83
C ARG A 397 -2.10 16.45 -1.95
N LEU A 398 -1.73 16.97 -0.78
CA LEU A 398 -0.86 16.29 0.16
C LEU A 398 -1.50 15.00 0.70
N CYS A 399 -2.78 15.04 1.09
CA CYS A 399 -3.54 13.88 1.52
C CYS A 399 -3.61 12.80 0.42
N PHE A 400 -3.85 13.20 -0.83
CA PHE A 400 -3.85 12.30 -1.99
C PHE A 400 -2.49 11.61 -2.19
N LEU A 401 -1.39 12.37 -2.18
CA LEU A 401 -0.04 11.78 -2.29
C LEU A 401 0.27 10.85 -1.12
N TYR A 402 -0.19 11.19 0.09
CA TYR A 402 0.00 10.37 1.28
C TYR A 402 -0.67 9.00 1.14
N CYS A 403 -1.82 8.89 0.46
CA CYS A 403 -2.47 7.60 0.18
C CYS A 403 -1.59 6.63 -0.62
N ALA A 404 -0.60 7.13 -1.37
CA ALA A 404 0.30 6.30 -2.15
C ALA A 404 1.28 5.47 -1.29
N LEU A 405 1.40 5.80 0.00
CA LEU A 405 2.22 5.05 0.96
C LEU A 405 1.75 3.62 1.19
N PHE A 406 0.50 3.32 0.90
CA PHE A 406 -0.05 1.98 1.09
C PHE A 406 0.17 1.16 -0.19
N PRO A 407 0.51 -0.14 -0.09
CA PRO A 407 0.66 -1.01 -1.24
C PRO A 407 -0.59 -1.09 -2.12
N GLU A 408 -0.42 -1.57 -3.36
CA GLU A 408 -1.54 -1.83 -4.25
C GLU A 408 -2.52 -2.84 -3.61
N ASN A 409 -3.82 -2.62 -3.78
CA ASN A 409 -4.87 -3.45 -3.17
C ASN A 409 -4.91 -3.48 -1.62
N TYR A 410 -4.24 -2.54 -0.94
CA TYR A 410 -4.32 -2.42 0.52
C TYR A 410 -5.62 -1.72 0.97
N ASP A 411 -6.39 -2.36 1.85
CA ASP A 411 -7.57 -1.73 2.49
C ASP A 411 -7.09 -0.75 3.57
N ILE A 412 -7.26 0.56 3.34
CA ILE A 412 -6.89 1.61 4.29
C ILE A 412 -8.14 1.99 5.09
N ARG A 413 -8.11 1.87 6.41
CA ARG A 413 -9.20 2.36 7.27
C ARG A 413 -9.25 3.89 7.21
N LYS A 414 -10.43 4.46 7.01
CA LYS A 414 -10.60 5.92 6.91
C LYS A 414 -10.11 6.64 8.16
N GLU A 415 -10.41 6.11 9.34
CA GLU A 415 -9.99 6.69 10.62
C GLU A 415 -8.46 6.74 10.77
N ASP A 416 -7.76 5.65 10.44
CA ASP A 416 -6.30 5.59 10.52
C ASP A 416 -5.67 6.59 9.54
N LEU A 417 -6.21 6.68 8.32
CA LEU A 417 -5.74 7.63 7.31
C LEU A 417 -5.89 9.09 7.77
N VAL A 418 -7.03 9.45 8.36
CA VAL A 418 -7.25 10.78 8.94
C VAL A 418 -6.28 11.05 10.09
N ASN A 419 -6.07 10.07 10.98
CA ASN A 419 -5.14 10.21 12.08
C ASN A 419 -3.69 10.39 11.62
N TYR A 420 -3.27 9.71 10.55
CA TYR A 420 -1.96 9.93 9.94
C TYR A 420 -1.81 11.37 9.42
N TRP A 421 -2.82 11.91 8.72
CA TRP A 421 -2.78 13.28 8.22
C TRP A 421 -2.73 14.35 9.33
N ILE A 422 -3.41 14.10 10.45
CA ILE A 422 -3.33 14.94 11.65
C ILE A 422 -1.94 14.81 12.29
N GLY A 423 -1.41 13.59 12.40
CA GLY A 423 -0.08 13.29 12.94
C GLY A 423 1.03 14.01 12.19
N GLU A 424 1.04 13.88 10.85
CA GLU A 424 1.96 14.60 9.96
C GLU A 424 1.84 16.12 10.05
N GLY A 425 0.68 16.64 10.46
CA GLY A 425 0.38 18.06 10.43
C GLY A 425 -0.08 18.60 9.08
N ILE A 426 -0.48 17.74 8.14
CA ILE A 426 -1.15 18.16 6.90
C ILE A 426 -2.47 18.85 7.23
N LEU A 427 -3.18 18.34 8.25
CA LEU A 427 -4.39 18.95 8.80
C LEU A 427 -4.06 19.72 10.08
N ALA A 428 -3.32 20.83 9.94
CA ALA A 428 -2.88 21.69 11.04
C ALA A 428 -4.02 22.57 11.62
N ILE A 429 -5.11 21.93 12.06
CA ILE A 429 -6.24 22.59 12.73
C ILE A 429 -6.12 22.37 14.24
N GLU A 430 -6.25 23.45 15.02
CA GLU A 430 -6.13 23.39 16.49
C GLU A 430 -7.17 22.47 17.13
N VAL A 431 -8.40 22.49 16.61
CA VAL A 431 -9.52 21.67 17.10
C VAL A 431 -9.53 20.33 16.38
N ARG A 432 -9.19 19.25 17.12
CA ARG A 432 -9.11 17.89 16.58
C ARG A 432 -10.38 17.43 15.86
N ALA A 433 -11.56 17.66 16.44
CA ALA A 433 -12.82 17.24 15.83
C ALA A 433 -13.04 17.88 14.44
N GLU A 434 -12.60 19.13 14.25
CA GLU A 434 -12.67 19.80 12.96
C GLU A 434 -11.62 19.26 11.98
N ALA A 435 -10.41 18.93 12.47
CA ALA A 435 -9.40 18.24 11.68
C ALA A 435 -9.91 16.87 11.18
N GLU A 436 -10.59 16.12 12.05
CA GLU A 436 -11.21 14.83 11.71
C GLU A 436 -12.31 15.01 10.65
N ASN A 437 -13.23 15.95 10.86
CA ASN A 437 -14.29 16.26 9.89
C ASN A 437 -13.73 16.69 8.53
N GLN A 438 -12.72 17.55 8.52
CA GLN A 438 -12.02 17.94 7.29
C GLN A 438 -11.35 16.75 6.63
N GLY A 439 -10.69 15.86 7.39
CA GLY A 439 -10.12 14.63 6.87
C GLY A 439 -11.16 13.74 6.18
N TYR A 440 -12.30 13.47 6.83
CA TYR A 440 -13.39 12.69 6.21
C TYR A 440 -13.97 13.36 4.97
N LYS A 441 -14.08 14.70 4.95
CA LYS A 441 -14.48 15.47 3.77
C LYS A 441 -13.48 15.31 2.62
N ILE A 442 -12.18 15.36 2.88
CA ILE A 442 -11.14 15.14 1.86
C ILE A 442 -11.24 13.72 1.29
N ILE A 443 -11.43 12.70 2.15
CA ILE A 443 -11.65 11.32 1.69
C ILE A 443 -12.87 11.26 0.77
N TYR A 444 -13.98 11.87 1.18
CA TYR A 444 -15.21 11.93 0.38
C TYR A 444 -14.97 12.59 -0.99
N ASP A 445 -14.25 13.72 -1.02
CA ASP A 445 -13.93 14.42 -2.27
C ASP A 445 -13.03 13.57 -3.19
N LEU A 446 -12.02 12.87 -2.64
CA LEU A 446 -11.14 11.97 -3.41
C LEU A 446 -11.88 10.73 -3.94
N VAL A 447 -12.83 10.17 -3.18
CA VAL A 447 -13.71 9.08 -3.63
C VAL A 447 -14.62 9.55 -4.75
N ARG A 448 -15.23 10.74 -4.60
CA ARG A 448 -16.09 11.34 -5.61
C ARG A 448 -15.33 11.61 -6.91
N MET A 449 -14.08 12.05 -6.83
CA MET A 449 -13.18 12.23 -7.99
C MET A 449 -12.67 10.90 -8.60
N ARG A 450 -13.08 9.74 -8.06
CA ARG A 450 -12.62 8.39 -8.48
C ARG A 450 -11.12 8.15 -8.32
N LEU A 451 -10.46 8.94 -7.46
CA LEU A 451 -9.04 8.78 -7.11
C LEU A 451 -8.85 7.76 -5.98
N LEU A 452 -9.89 7.57 -5.16
CA LEU A 452 -10.02 6.50 -4.18
C LEU A 452 -11.30 5.70 -4.43
N MET A 453 -11.32 4.45 -4.00
CA MET A 453 -12.46 3.54 -4.06
C MET A 453 -12.89 3.15 -2.65
N GLU A 454 -14.18 3.21 -2.35
CA GLU A 454 -14.71 2.68 -1.10
C GLU A 454 -14.83 1.17 -1.15
N VAL A 455 -14.42 0.53 -0.05
CA VAL A 455 -14.45 -0.92 0.15
C VAL A 455 -14.86 -1.23 1.58
N ARG A 456 -15.29 -2.47 1.83
CA ARG A 456 -15.86 -2.89 3.12
C ARG A 456 -16.95 -1.90 3.59
N HIS A 457 -17.98 -1.72 2.78
CA HIS A 457 -19.17 -0.92 3.16
C HIS A 457 -18.86 0.54 3.53
N GLY A 458 -17.85 1.13 2.87
CA GLY A 458 -17.47 2.53 3.12
C GLY A 458 -16.61 2.76 4.36
N TYR A 459 -16.25 1.73 5.13
CA TYR A 459 -15.32 1.86 6.26
C TYR A 459 -13.86 2.03 5.84
N CYS A 460 -13.51 1.46 4.68
CA CYS A 460 -12.16 1.49 4.13
C CYS A 460 -12.14 2.13 2.75
N VAL A 461 -10.96 2.64 2.36
CA VAL A 461 -10.68 3.13 1.02
C VAL A 461 -9.47 2.41 0.42
N LYS A 462 -9.43 2.36 -0.90
CA LYS A 462 -8.37 1.78 -1.71
C LYS A 462 -7.95 2.74 -2.80
N MET A 463 -6.65 2.87 -3.04
CA MET A 463 -6.14 3.63 -4.17
C MET A 463 -5.95 2.70 -5.37
N PRO A 464 -6.58 2.97 -6.53
CA PRO A 464 -6.38 2.17 -7.74
C PRO A 464 -4.91 2.19 -8.20
N GLY A 465 -4.41 1.06 -8.72
CA GLY A 465 -3.00 0.88 -9.11
C GLY A 465 -2.42 2.01 -9.96
N MET A 466 -3.07 2.36 -11.09
CA MET A 466 -2.57 3.45 -11.95
C MET A 466 -2.64 4.84 -11.30
N VAL A 467 -3.60 5.06 -10.40
CA VAL A 467 -3.71 6.33 -9.65
C VAL A 467 -2.59 6.41 -8.61
N ARG A 468 -2.26 5.28 -7.98
CA ARG A 468 -1.12 5.15 -7.07
C ARG A 468 0.21 5.35 -7.80
N GLU A 469 0.39 4.77 -9.00
CA GLU A 469 1.57 4.97 -9.83
C GLU A 469 1.78 6.46 -10.16
N LEU A 470 0.72 7.18 -10.55
CA LEU A 470 0.77 8.63 -10.70
C LEU A 470 1.18 9.31 -9.40
N ALA A 471 0.53 9.00 -8.29
CA ALA A 471 0.78 9.67 -7.02
C ALA A 471 2.24 9.48 -6.56
N LEU A 472 2.80 8.27 -6.69
CA LEU A 472 4.22 8.01 -6.44
C LEU A 472 5.12 8.80 -7.40
N TRP A 473 4.76 8.83 -8.69
CA TRP A 473 5.50 9.59 -9.68
C TRP A 473 5.52 11.10 -9.37
N ILE A 474 4.39 11.70 -9.01
CA ILE A 474 4.31 13.10 -8.58
C ILE A 474 5.11 13.31 -7.28
N ALA A 475 4.93 12.44 -6.30
CA ALA A 475 5.61 12.54 -5.00
C ALA A 475 7.14 12.43 -5.13
N SER A 476 7.62 11.75 -6.18
CA SER A 476 9.03 11.62 -6.54
C SER A 476 9.58 12.74 -7.42
N ASP A 477 8.97 13.92 -7.42
CA ASP A 477 9.30 15.03 -8.34
C ASP A 477 9.36 14.55 -9.80
N PHE A 478 8.26 13.92 -10.24
CA PHE A 478 8.11 13.41 -11.60
C PHE A 478 9.16 12.35 -11.98
N GLY A 479 9.54 11.51 -11.02
CA GLY A 479 10.52 10.44 -11.19
C GLY A 479 11.99 10.87 -11.05
N ARG A 480 12.25 12.14 -10.68
CA ARG A 480 13.62 12.64 -10.46
C ARG A 480 14.18 12.24 -9.09
N GLN A 481 13.30 12.04 -8.13
CA GLN A 481 13.59 11.76 -6.72
C GLN A 481 12.74 10.57 -6.25
N ILE A 482 12.92 9.41 -6.92
CA ILE A 482 12.15 8.18 -6.67
C ILE A 482 12.18 7.79 -5.18
N GLU A 483 13.26 8.11 -4.49
CA GLU A 483 13.49 7.75 -3.09
C GLU A 483 12.76 8.63 -2.08
N HIS A 484 12.10 9.73 -2.50
CA HIS A 484 11.24 10.52 -1.60
C HIS A 484 10.14 9.67 -0.95
N PHE A 485 9.61 8.69 -1.69
CA PHE A 485 8.60 7.75 -1.23
C PHE A 485 9.08 6.31 -1.46
N VAL A 486 9.45 5.63 -0.38
CA VAL A 486 9.86 4.22 -0.43
C VAL A 486 8.69 3.36 0.05
N VAL A 487 8.01 2.68 -0.87
CA VAL A 487 6.87 1.81 -0.53
C VAL A 487 7.16 0.39 -0.92
N VAL A 488 7.24 -0.47 0.09
CA VAL A 488 7.61 -1.88 -0.03
C VAL A 488 6.56 -2.72 0.68
N GLY A 489 6.07 -3.74 0.01
CA GLY A 489 5.18 -4.69 0.65
C GLY A 489 4.95 -5.94 -0.18
N GLY A 490 4.63 -7.03 0.50
CA GLY A 490 4.44 -8.35 -0.11
C GLY A 490 5.24 -9.44 0.59
N GLU A 491 4.72 -10.66 0.47
CA GLU A 491 5.36 -11.88 0.97
C GLU A 491 6.66 -12.18 0.19
N GLY A 492 7.65 -12.81 0.84
CA GLY A 492 8.97 -13.09 0.26
C GLY A 492 10.03 -11.99 0.44
N ILE A 493 9.67 -10.85 1.04
CA ILE A 493 10.62 -9.79 1.39
C ILE A 493 11.17 -10.04 2.80
N HIS A 494 12.45 -10.39 2.92
CA HIS A 494 13.09 -10.75 4.19
C HIS A 494 14.03 -9.67 4.73
N HIS A 495 14.34 -8.65 3.94
CA HIS A 495 15.28 -7.60 4.27
C HIS A 495 14.66 -6.23 4.02
N MET A 496 15.12 -5.23 4.78
CA MET A 496 14.75 -3.84 4.54
C MET A 496 15.17 -3.40 3.12
N PRO A 497 14.44 -2.45 2.51
CA PRO A 497 14.77 -1.96 1.17
C PRO A 497 16.18 -1.37 1.10
N MET A 498 16.84 -1.62 -0.02
CA MET A 498 18.05 -0.89 -0.39
C MET A 498 17.65 0.48 -0.93
N VAL A 499 18.24 1.53 -0.37
CA VAL A 499 18.04 2.93 -0.75
C VAL A 499 19.40 3.51 -1.08
N ASN A 500 19.54 4.18 -2.23
CA ASN A 500 20.82 4.71 -2.69
C ASN A 500 21.17 6.02 -1.96
N ASP A 501 20.21 6.93 -1.84
CA ASP A 501 20.32 8.20 -1.13
C ASP A 501 19.29 8.28 0.01
N THR A 502 19.71 7.81 1.18
CA THR A 502 18.90 7.85 2.39
C THR A 502 18.57 9.27 2.85
N GLY A 503 19.31 10.29 2.39
CA GLY A 503 19.08 11.70 2.71
C GLY A 503 17.86 12.30 1.99
N LEU A 504 17.36 11.66 0.94
CA LEU A 504 16.17 12.11 0.20
C LEU A 504 14.87 11.48 0.70
N VAL A 505 14.94 10.41 1.48
CA VAL A 505 13.74 9.67 1.90
C VAL A 505 12.91 10.50 2.88
N ARG A 506 11.71 10.89 2.44
CA ARG A 506 10.74 11.63 3.26
C ARG A 506 9.72 10.71 3.90
N ARG A 507 9.25 9.70 3.17
CA ARG A 507 8.25 8.77 3.68
C ARG A 507 8.56 7.34 3.26
N MET A 508 8.42 6.42 4.21
CA MET A 508 8.71 5.01 4.00
C MET A 508 7.59 4.14 4.54
N SER A 509 7.15 3.17 3.74
CA SER A 509 6.25 2.11 4.16
C SER A 509 6.84 0.74 3.86
N VAL A 510 6.86 -0.14 4.86
CA VAL A 510 7.32 -1.52 4.79
C VAL A 510 6.24 -2.42 5.40
N THR A 511 5.31 -2.88 4.56
CA THR A 511 4.05 -3.49 5.01
C THR A 511 3.89 -4.93 4.52
N SER A 512 3.41 -5.83 5.37
CA SER A 512 3.11 -7.24 5.00
C SER A 512 4.31 -7.99 4.42
N THR A 513 5.50 -7.79 5.00
CA THR A 513 6.74 -8.48 4.65
C THR A 513 7.08 -9.58 5.66
N GLN A 514 8.16 -10.34 5.39
CA GLN A 514 8.70 -11.38 6.26
C GLN A 514 10.02 -10.96 6.92
N ILE A 515 10.23 -9.64 7.07
CA ILE A 515 11.36 -9.09 7.81
C ILE A 515 11.27 -9.51 9.28
N GLN A 516 12.37 -10.07 9.80
CA GLN A 516 12.44 -10.51 11.19
C GLN A 516 13.08 -9.48 12.11
N ASN A 517 14.05 -8.72 11.59
CA ASN A 517 14.84 -7.77 12.37
C ASN A 517 15.13 -6.51 11.54
N ILE A 518 15.04 -5.34 12.17
CA ILE A 518 15.45 -4.06 11.57
C ILE A 518 16.80 -3.65 12.19
N SER A 519 17.82 -3.52 11.34
CA SER A 519 19.19 -3.18 11.73
C SER A 519 19.59 -1.76 11.32
N ASP A 520 20.79 -1.33 11.71
CA ASP A 520 21.32 0.05 11.56
C ASP A 520 21.71 0.47 10.14
N SER A 521 21.26 -0.29 9.14
CA SER A 521 21.70 -0.11 7.75
C SER A 521 21.12 1.12 7.07
N LEU A 522 19.97 1.64 7.53
CA LEU A 522 19.24 2.75 6.92
C LEU A 522 19.33 4.02 7.75
N ARG A 523 19.95 5.07 7.17
CA ARG A 523 20.15 6.38 7.82
C ARG A 523 19.32 7.45 7.14
N CYS A 524 18.01 7.44 7.37
CA CYS A 524 17.08 8.36 6.72
C CYS A 524 16.82 9.59 7.61
N SER A 525 17.70 10.59 7.55
CA SER A 525 17.62 11.79 8.42
C SER A 525 16.41 12.68 8.15
N GLU A 526 15.94 12.69 6.90
CA GLU A 526 14.84 13.53 6.42
C GLU A 526 13.46 12.85 6.52
N LEU A 527 13.42 11.63 7.08
CA LEU A 527 12.22 10.81 7.17
C LEU A 527 11.21 11.38 8.17
N THR A 528 10.00 11.70 7.70
CA THR A 528 8.89 12.19 8.54
C THR A 528 7.86 11.11 8.86
N THR A 529 7.68 10.15 7.94
CA THR A 529 6.72 9.04 8.10
C THR A 529 7.41 7.69 7.97
N PHE A 530 7.20 6.80 8.94
CA PHE A 530 7.57 5.39 8.85
C PHE A 530 6.39 4.49 9.21
N VAL A 531 5.86 3.77 8.22
CA VAL A 531 4.77 2.79 8.39
C VAL A 531 5.32 1.38 8.19
N CYS A 532 5.56 0.67 9.27
CA CYS A 532 6.08 -0.69 9.26
C CYS A 532 5.09 -1.64 9.94
N GLN A 533 4.06 -2.07 9.22
CA GLN A 533 2.93 -2.81 9.78
C GLN A 533 2.77 -4.22 9.18
N ARG A 534 2.08 -5.11 9.91
CA ARG A 534 1.74 -6.48 9.46
C ARG A 534 2.95 -7.36 9.10
N ASN A 535 4.11 -7.08 9.65
CA ASN A 535 5.31 -7.91 9.51
C ASN A 535 5.28 -8.97 10.63
N ARG A 536 4.55 -10.07 10.39
CA ARG A 536 4.19 -11.05 11.44
C ARG A 536 5.40 -11.60 12.20
N HIS A 537 6.55 -11.70 11.55
CA HIS A 537 7.80 -12.23 12.11
C HIS A 537 8.78 -11.16 12.60
N LEU A 538 8.41 -9.88 12.59
CA LEU A 538 9.26 -8.81 13.10
C LEU A 538 9.35 -8.95 14.63
N LYS A 539 10.53 -9.34 15.10
CA LYS A 539 10.82 -9.60 16.52
C LYS A 539 11.52 -8.43 17.19
N TRP A 540 12.41 -7.78 16.45
CA TRP A 540 13.34 -6.80 17.03
C TRP A 540 13.65 -5.65 16.10
N ILE A 541 13.78 -4.46 16.70
CA ILE A 541 14.20 -3.22 16.04
C ILE A 541 15.41 -2.69 16.80
N SER A 542 16.50 -2.47 16.10
CA SER A 542 17.71 -1.89 16.68
C SER A 542 17.43 -0.48 17.19
N GLY A 543 17.87 -0.14 18.41
CA GLY A 543 17.70 1.21 18.95
C GLY A 543 18.41 2.29 18.13
N THR A 544 19.57 1.96 17.57
CA THR A 544 20.33 2.85 16.69
C THR A 544 19.60 3.20 15.40
N PHE A 545 18.61 2.41 14.97
CA PHE A 545 17.73 2.76 13.85
C PHE A 545 17.02 4.10 14.08
N PHE A 546 16.44 4.32 15.28
CA PHE A 546 15.71 5.55 15.59
C PHE A 546 16.62 6.77 15.74
N ARG A 547 17.87 6.59 16.17
CA ARG A 547 18.84 7.69 16.32
C ARG A 547 19.14 8.41 14.99
N TRP A 548 18.94 7.74 13.86
CA TRP A 548 19.20 8.30 12.54
C TRP A 548 17.98 8.98 11.91
N MET A 549 16.81 8.94 12.56
CA MET A 549 15.53 9.38 12.00
C MET A 549 14.86 10.41 12.92
N THR A 550 15.63 11.36 13.46
CA THR A 550 15.15 12.37 14.43
C THR A 550 14.07 13.30 13.87
N GLY A 551 13.91 13.36 12.55
CA GLY A 551 12.84 14.06 11.84
C GLY A 551 11.47 13.37 11.88
N LEU A 552 11.35 12.17 12.45
CA LEU A 552 10.14 11.36 12.38
C LEU A 552 8.98 11.98 13.17
N VAL A 553 7.84 12.11 12.51
CA VAL A 553 6.60 12.68 13.04
C VAL A 553 5.51 11.61 13.20
N VAL A 554 5.48 10.62 12.29
CA VAL A 554 4.54 9.49 12.32
C VAL A 554 5.30 8.17 12.31
N LEU A 555 5.08 7.36 13.34
CA LEU A 555 5.60 6.00 13.47
C LEU A 555 4.44 5.02 13.67
N ASP A 556 4.28 4.10 12.73
CA ASP A 556 3.32 3.00 12.84
C ASP A 556 4.04 1.65 12.81
N LEU A 557 3.96 0.90 13.90
CA LEU A 557 4.49 -0.46 14.06
C LEU A 557 3.38 -1.48 14.34
N SER A 558 2.15 -1.18 13.93
CA SER A 558 0.98 -1.99 14.26
C SER A 558 0.98 -3.36 13.57
N PHE A 559 0.25 -4.32 14.15
CA PHE A 559 0.11 -5.68 13.63
C PHE A 559 1.43 -6.47 13.48
N ASN A 560 2.49 -6.07 14.20
CA ASN A 560 3.72 -6.83 14.32
C ASN A 560 3.66 -7.71 15.58
N ARG A 561 2.94 -8.83 15.48
CA ARG A 561 2.60 -9.67 16.64
C ARG A 561 3.81 -10.19 17.40
N GLU A 562 4.92 -10.50 16.73
CA GLU A 562 6.12 -11.00 17.40
C GLU A 562 7.01 -9.89 18.01
N LEU A 563 6.69 -8.61 17.82
CA LEU A 563 7.44 -7.49 18.39
C LEU A 563 7.14 -7.38 19.89
N ALA A 564 8.13 -7.73 20.71
CA ALA A 564 7.97 -7.83 22.17
C ALA A 564 8.49 -6.62 22.95
N GLU A 565 9.36 -5.81 22.35
CA GLU A 565 10.03 -4.68 23.00
C GLU A 565 10.22 -3.54 22.00
N LEU A 566 10.13 -2.30 22.50
CA LEU A 566 10.47 -1.08 21.77
C LEU A 566 11.75 -0.50 22.40
N PRO A 567 12.82 -0.24 21.63
CA PRO A 567 14.09 0.22 22.20
C PRO A 567 13.97 1.62 22.83
N GLU A 568 14.75 1.86 23.89
CA GLU A 568 14.78 3.13 24.64
C GLU A 568 15.15 4.33 23.75
N GLU A 569 15.92 4.10 22.69
CA GLU A 569 16.30 5.10 21.69
C GLU A 569 15.12 5.70 20.93
N VAL A 570 13.91 5.13 20.99
CA VAL A 570 12.70 5.78 20.46
C VAL A 570 12.50 7.19 21.05
N SER A 571 13.03 7.42 22.26
CA SER A 571 13.08 8.74 22.92
C SER A 571 13.82 9.82 22.13
N SER A 572 14.68 9.44 21.17
CA SER A 572 15.38 10.38 20.29
C SER A 572 14.46 11.05 19.27
N LEU A 573 13.25 10.51 19.04
CA LEU A 573 12.27 11.01 18.09
C LEU A 573 11.45 12.17 18.66
N VAL A 574 12.10 13.25 19.10
CA VAL A 574 11.46 14.36 19.85
C VAL A 574 10.34 15.09 19.07
N LEU A 575 10.31 14.96 17.74
CA LEU A 575 9.27 15.51 16.86
C LEU A 575 8.08 14.56 16.67
N LEU A 576 8.12 13.34 17.23
CA LEU A 576 7.09 12.33 17.04
C LEU A 576 5.76 12.81 17.60
N ARG A 577 4.73 12.81 16.74
CA ARG A 577 3.36 13.23 17.03
C ARG A 577 2.39 12.06 17.08
N PHE A 578 2.63 11.04 16.27
CA PHE A 578 1.80 9.84 16.16
C PHE A 578 2.64 8.59 16.36
N LEU A 579 2.24 7.76 17.33
CA LEU A 579 2.83 6.44 17.59
C LEU A 579 1.73 5.39 17.65
N ASN A 580 1.80 4.39 16.78
CA ASN A 580 0.90 3.24 16.80
C ASN A 580 1.67 1.94 17.02
N LEU A 581 1.35 1.27 18.12
CA LEU A 581 1.91 -0.02 18.56
C LEU A 581 0.81 -1.08 18.70
N SER A 582 -0.40 -0.80 18.18
CA SER A 582 -1.54 -1.72 18.31
C SER A 582 -1.26 -3.10 17.71
N TRP A 583 -1.87 -4.14 18.27
CA TRP A 583 -1.68 -5.53 17.81
C TRP A 583 -0.21 -6.01 17.82
N THR A 584 0.60 -5.52 18.75
CA THR A 584 1.95 -6.01 19.05
C THR A 584 1.97 -6.77 20.38
N PHE A 585 3.04 -7.53 20.65
CA PHE A 585 3.24 -8.22 21.93
C PHE A 585 4.18 -7.46 22.87
N ILE A 586 4.24 -6.13 22.72
CA ILE A 586 5.05 -5.26 23.58
C ILE A 586 4.64 -5.44 25.04
N LYS A 587 5.63 -5.69 25.90
CA LYS A 587 5.41 -5.93 27.34
C LYS A 587 5.41 -4.67 28.19
N GLY A 588 6.12 -3.63 27.76
CA GLY A 588 6.24 -2.37 28.47
C GLY A 588 6.66 -1.25 27.53
N LEU A 589 6.32 -0.02 27.89
CA LEU A 589 6.80 1.16 27.18
C LEU A 589 8.18 1.57 27.69
N PRO A 590 9.12 1.97 26.82
CA PRO A 590 10.44 2.43 27.25
C PRO A 590 10.31 3.68 28.14
N HIS A 591 11.13 3.77 29.18
CA HIS A 591 11.06 4.87 30.14
C HIS A 591 11.43 6.21 29.48
N GLY A 592 12.28 6.20 28.45
CA GLY A 592 12.62 7.36 27.63
C GLY A 592 11.44 7.95 26.84
N LEU A 593 10.31 7.24 26.69
CA LEU A 593 9.13 7.75 25.99
C LEU A 593 8.62 9.07 26.60
N LYS A 594 8.91 9.34 27.87
CA LYS A 594 8.57 10.60 28.55
C LYS A 594 9.15 11.85 27.90
N GLU A 595 10.22 11.71 27.11
CA GLU A 595 10.86 12.82 26.42
C GLU A 595 10.09 13.25 25.15
N LEU A 596 9.14 12.43 24.68
CA LEU A 596 8.33 12.67 23.48
C LEU A 596 7.20 13.68 23.74
N LYS A 597 7.56 14.93 24.06
CA LYS A 597 6.61 15.99 24.42
C LYS A 597 5.70 16.42 23.27
N SER A 598 6.07 16.12 22.02
CA SER A 598 5.27 16.42 20.83
C SER A 598 4.16 15.39 20.56
N LEU A 599 4.13 14.28 21.30
CA LEU A 599 3.21 13.17 21.04
C LEU A 599 1.76 13.58 21.32
N ILE A 600 0.91 13.47 20.29
CA ILE A 600 -0.54 13.79 20.36
C ILE A 600 -1.43 12.55 20.21
N HIS A 601 -0.91 11.45 19.67
CA HIS A 601 -1.65 10.22 19.47
C HIS A 601 -0.77 9.01 19.84
N LEU A 602 -1.24 8.20 20.78
CA LEU A 602 -0.64 6.94 21.18
C LEU A 602 -1.68 5.83 21.08
N ASP A 603 -1.46 4.92 20.14
CA ASP A 603 -2.32 3.75 19.94
C ASP A 603 -1.64 2.48 20.45
N LEU A 604 -2.27 1.86 21.44
CA LEU A 604 -1.86 0.64 22.11
C LEU A 604 -3.02 -0.35 22.14
N ASP A 605 -3.99 -0.29 21.22
CA ASP A 605 -5.09 -1.26 21.20
C ASP A 605 -4.59 -2.68 20.94
N TYR A 606 -5.23 -3.68 21.54
CA TYR A 606 -4.92 -5.10 21.36
C TYR A 606 -3.46 -5.46 21.67
N THR A 607 -2.83 -4.75 22.61
CA THR A 607 -1.51 -5.06 23.16
C THR A 607 -1.67 -5.81 24.48
N SER A 608 -2.20 -7.04 24.42
CA SER A 608 -2.63 -7.80 25.60
C SER A 608 -1.50 -8.19 26.58
N ASN A 609 -0.24 -8.14 26.13
CA ASN A 609 0.93 -8.45 26.96
C ASN A 609 1.49 -7.24 27.70
N LEU A 610 0.92 -6.04 27.48
CA LEU A 610 1.40 -4.79 28.06
C LEU A 610 1.10 -4.74 29.57
N GLN A 611 2.14 -4.61 30.38
CA GLN A 611 2.05 -4.61 31.84
C GLN A 611 2.28 -3.23 32.47
N GLU A 612 3.21 -2.44 31.92
CA GLU A 612 3.62 -1.15 32.49
C GLU A 612 3.43 0.00 31.49
N ILE A 613 2.72 1.05 31.93
CA ILE A 613 2.50 2.27 31.13
C ILE A 613 2.63 3.58 31.92
N ASP A 614 3.29 3.57 33.08
CA ASP A 614 3.46 4.75 33.95
C ASP A 614 4.01 5.99 33.22
N VAL A 615 4.79 5.78 32.15
CA VAL A 615 5.39 6.83 31.34
C VAL A 615 4.37 7.79 30.71
N ILE A 616 3.11 7.34 30.50
CA ILE A 616 2.09 8.16 29.84
C ILE A 616 1.75 9.43 30.60
N ALA A 617 1.89 9.45 31.94
CA ALA A 617 1.57 10.59 32.80
C ALA A 617 2.38 11.84 32.45
N SER A 618 3.51 11.66 31.76
CA SER A 618 4.44 12.71 31.36
C SER A 618 4.14 13.32 29.97
N LEU A 619 3.21 12.73 29.21
CA LEU A 619 2.88 13.09 27.83
C LEU A 619 1.74 14.12 27.78
N LEU A 620 1.99 15.33 28.28
CA LEU A 620 0.94 16.33 28.55
C LEU A 620 0.19 16.85 27.29
N ASN A 621 0.76 16.68 26.10
CA ASN A 621 0.15 17.06 24.82
C ASN A 621 -0.69 15.96 24.19
N LEU A 622 -0.77 14.78 24.83
CA LEU A 622 -1.51 13.64 24.30
C LEU A 622 -3.00 13.97 24.18
N GLN A 623 -3.52 13.86 22.95
CA GLN A 623 -4.92 14.09 22.63
C GLN A 623 -5.70 12.79 22.48
N VAL A 624 -5.02 11.72 22.06
CA VAL A 624 -5.63 10.40 21.88
C VAL A 624 -4.79 9.33 22.51
N LEU A 625 -5.43 8.53 23.37
CA LEU A 625 -4.86 7.36 24.00
C LEU A 625 -5.80 6.17 23.77
N ARG A 626 -5.30 5.10 23.17
CA ARG A 626 -6.10 3.91 22.87
C ARG A 626 -5.53 2.67 23.58
N LEU A 627 -6.31 2.06 24.46
CA LEU A 627 -5.95 0.91 25.32
C LEU A 627 -7.05 -0.17 25.31
N PHE A 628 -7.79 -0.28 24.21
CA PHE A 628 -8.87 -1.26 24.04
C PHE A 628 -8.28 -2.67 23.90
N HIS A 629 -8.76 -3.64 24.70
CA HIS A 629 -8.17 -4.99 24.84
C HIS A 629 -6.66 -5.02 25.18
N SER A 630 -6.21 -4.11 26.02
CA SER A 630 -4.81 -3.98 26.45
C SER A 630 -4.71 -4.02 27.97
N VAL A 631 -3.90 -3.14 28.57
CA VAL A 631 -3.80 -3.02 30.03
C VAL A 631 -5.14 -2.60 30.64
N CYS A 632 -5.51 -3.25 31.73
CA CYS A 632 -6.74 -2.94 32.45
C CYS A 632 -6.57 -1.65 33.26
N MET A 633 -7.61 -0.82 33.27
CA MET A 633 -7.73 0.35 34.11
C MET A 633 -7.64 -0.02 35.59
N ASP A 634 -6.73 0.62 36.31
CA ASP A 634 -6.64 0.61 37.78
C ASP A 634 -6.69 2.04 38.34
N LEU A 635 -6.62 2.20 39.66
CA LEU A 635 -6.68 3.52 40.29
C LEU A 635 -5.47 4.41 39.95
N LYS A 636 -4.28 3.82 39.83
CA LYS A 636 -3.04 4.54 39.55
C LYS A 636 -3.06 5.12 38.13
N LEU A 637 -3.38 4.28 37.15
CA LEU A 637 -3.50 4.67 35.76
C LEU A 637 -4.61 5.72 35.57
N MET A 638 -5.67 5.65 36.35
CA MET A 638 -6.74 6.66 36.33
C MET A 638 -6.23 8.03 36.77
N GLU A 639 -5.44 8.09 37.84
CA GLU A 639 -4.77 9.32 38.29
C GLU A 639 -3.77 9.85 37.24
N ASP A 640 -3.03 8.96 36.59
CA ASP A 640 -2.08 9.32 35.54
C ASP A 640 -2.77 9.89 34.30
N ILE A 641 -3.87 9.29 33.85
CA ILE A 641 -4.66 9.80 32.70
C ILE A 641 -5.35 11.13 33.06
N GLN A 642 -5.80 11.32 34.30
CA GLN A 642 -6.37 12.60 34.75
C GLN A 642 -5.41 13.79 34.63
N ARG A 643 -4.09 13.55 34.64
CA ARG A 643 -3.09 14.60 34.41
C ARG A 643 -3.06 15.08 32.96
N LEU A 644 -3.58 14.28 32.02
CA LEU A 644 -3.59 14.56 30.58
C LEU A 644 -4.75 15.49 30.20
N LYS A 645 -4.60 16.79 30.48
CA LYS A 645 -5.63 17.81 30.23
C LYS A 645 -5.98 18.00 28.76
N SER A 646 -5.09 17.59 27.86
CA SER A 646 -5.25 17.72 26.39
C SER A 646 -6.05 16.57 25.77
N LEU A 647 -6.37 15.53 26.54
CA LEU A 647 -7.01 14.31 26.05
C LEU A 647 -8.43 14.59 25.53
N LYS A 648 -8.71 14.10 24.32
CA LYS A 648 -9.99 14.26 23.59
C LYS A 648 -10.65 12.92 23.25
N ALA A 649 -9.85 11.88 23.00
CA ALA A 649 -10.36 10.54 22.74
C ALA A 649 -9.61 9.51 23.57
N LEU A 650 -10.37 8.61 24.19
CA LEU A 650 -9.86 7.58 25.05
C LEU A 650 -10.52 6.23 24.71
N SER A 651 -9.71 5.18 24.60
CA SER A 651 -10.19 3.80 24.51
C SER A 651 -9.63 3.01 25.70
N LEU A 652 -10.46 2.25 26.41
CA LEU A 652 -10.05 1.60 27.67
C LEU A 652 -10.58 0.18 27.81
N THR A 653 -9.86 -0.58 28.63
CA THR A 653 -10.28 -1.87 29.18
C THR A 653 -10.53 -1.71 30.67
N VAL A 654 -11.70 -2.14 31.17
CA VAL A 654 -12.06 -2.06 32.58
C VAL A 654 -12.42 -3.46 33.11
N ARG A 655 -11.96 -3.73 34.33
CA ARG A 655 -12.31 -4.92 35.11
C ARG A 655 -12.74 -4.48 36.50
N GLY A 656 -13.84 -5.06 36.98
CA GLY A 656 -14.35 -4.82 38.32
C GLY A 656 -15.26 -3.60 38.42
N SER A 657 -16.31 -3.75 39.22
CA SER A 657 -17.37 -2.74 39.36
C SER A 657 -16.91 -1.44 40.04
N SER A 658 -15.98 -1.52 40.99
CA SER A 658 -15.46 -0.36 41.72
C SER A 658 -14.70 0.62 40.83
N VAL A 659 -13.89 0.11 39.90
CA VAL A 659 -13.15 0.92 38.93
C VAL A 659 -14.12 1.59 37.95
N LEU A 660 -15.13 0.85 37.48
CA LEU A 660 -16.15 1.40 36.59
C LEU A 660 -16.96 2.52 37.26
N GLN A 661 -17.42 2.32 38.49
CA GLN A 661 -18.16 3.36 39.23
C GLN A 661 -17.31 4.61 39.45
N ARG A 662 -16.02 4.44 39.77
CA ARG A 662 -15.10 5.56 39.93
C ARG A 662 -14.88 6.30 38.60
N LEU A 663 -14.70 5.57 37.51
CA LEU A 663 -14.54 6.14 36.17
C LEU A 663 -15.76 6.99 35.79
N LEU A 664 -16.96 6.49 36.05
CA LEU A 664 -18.22 7.19 35.80
C LEU A 664 -18.37 8.48 36.64
N SER A 665 -17.82 8.50 37.87
CA SER A 665 -17.84 9.71 38.71
C SER A 665 -16.94 10.84 38.21
N ILE A 666 -15.99 10.55 37.32
CA ILE A 666 -15.02 11.53 36.79
C ILE A 666 -15.51 12.00 35.42
N HIS A 667 -16.35 13.04 35.43
CA HIS A 667 -16.99 13.57 34.20
C HIS A 667 -16.01 13.86 33.06
N GLY A 668 -14.87 14.49 33.34
CA GLY A 668 -13.86 14.81 32.32
C GLY A 668 -13.32 13.56 31.62
N LEU A 669 -13.05 12.49 32.37
CA LEU A 669 -12.52 11.24 31.82
C LEU A 669 -13.63 10.48 31.07
N ALA A 670 -14.78 10.29 31.71
CA ALA A 670 -15.95 9.63 31.12
C ALA A 670 -16.37 10.28 29.78
N SER A 671 -16.34 11.61 29.69
CA SER A 671 -16.69 12.37 28.49
C SER A 671 -15.76 12.12 27.28
N SER A 672 -14.52 11.71 27.53
CA SER A 672 -13.50 11.47 26.50
C SER A 672 -13.50 10.04 25.98
N ILE A 673 -14.19 9.12 26.64
CA ILE A 673 -14.21 7.69 26.28
C ILE A 673 -15.03 7.50 25.01
N GLN A 674 -14.37 6.97 23.99
CA GLN A 674 -14.98 6.62 22.71
C GLN A 674 -15.14 5.11 22.54
N ARG A 675 -14.28 4.30 23.16
CA ARG A 675 -14.37 2.84 23.10
C ARG A 675 -14.11 2.22 24.47
N LEU A 676 -14.97 1.31 24.90
CA LEU A 676 -14.91 0.71 26.22
C LEU A 676 -15.05 -0.80 26.14
N HIS A 677 -14.06 -1.53 26.62
CA HIS A 677 -14.12 -2.97 26.82
C HIS A 677 -14.34 -3.25 28.31
N LEU A 678 -15.42 -3.94 28.65
CA LEU A 678 -15.74 -4.42 29.99
C LEU A 678 -15.45 -5.93 30.04
N SER A 679 -14.58 -6.34 30.95
CA SER A 679 -14.19 -7.76 31.10
C SER A 679 -14.83 -8.43 32.32
N THR A 680 -14.64 -9.76 32.42
CA THR A 680 -15.16 -10.64 33.48
C THR A 680 -15.00 -10.06 34.89
N GLU A 681 -15.90 -10.38 35.82
CA GLU A 681 -15.95 -9.87 37.21
C GLU A 681 -16.48 -8.43 37.35
N THR A 682 -16.88 -7.78 36.26
CA THR A 682 -17.57 -6.49 36.32
C THR A 682 -19.07 -6.71 36.53
N THR A 683 -19.58 -6.40 37.72
CA THR A 683 -21.03 -6.37 37.99
C THR A 683 -21.57 -4.95 37.80
N ILE A 684 -22.54 -4.79 36.91
CA ILE A 684 -23.20 -3.50 36.66
C ILE A 684 -24.42 -3.39 37.59
N VAL A 685 -24.21 -3.01 38.85
CA VAL A 685 -25.22 -3.15 39.93
C VAL A 685 -26.09 -1.92 40.20
N ASP A 686 -25.63 -0.70 39.87
CA ASP A 686 -26.37 0.56 40.12
C ASP A 686 -26.78 1.25 38.80
N GLY A 687 -28.08 1.43 38.57
CA GLY A 687 -28.64 2.08 37.37
C GLY A 687 -28.52 1.28 36.07
N GLY A 688 -27.89 0.09 36.10
CA GLY A 688 -27.66 -0.75 34.93
C GLY A 688 -26.72 -0.11 33.90
N ILE A 689 -26.78 -0.59 32.65
CA ILE A 689 -26.01 -0.04 31.52
C ILE A 689 -26.31 1.47 31.29
N LEU A 690 -27.45 1.97 31.75
CA LEU A 690 -27.82 3.39 31.63
C LEU A 690 -26.86 4.33 32.37
N SER A 691 -26.13 3.84 33.39
CA SER A 691 -25.10 4.61 34.07
C SER A 691 -23.93 4.97 33.14
N LEU A 692 -23.73 4.23 32.04
CA LEU A 692 -22.74 4.55 31.00
C LEU A 692 -23.14 5.78 30.16
N ASN A 693 -24.35 6.32 30.30
CA ASN A 693 -24.75 7.57 29.62
C ASN A 693 -23.88 8.78 30.01
N ALA A 694 -23.15 8.72 31.13
CA ALA A 694 -22.14 9.73 31.45
C ALA A 694 -21.04 9.82 30.38
N MET A 695 -20.85 8.76 29.57
CA MET A 695 -19.91 8.67 28.46
C MET A 695 -20.58 9.04 27.13
N PHE A 696 -20.99 10.31 26.97
CA PHE A 696 -21.71 10.75 25.78
C PHE A 696 -20.94 10.57 24.46
N SER A 697 -19.60 10.47 24.49
CA SER A 697 -18.76 10.25 23.32
C SER A 697 -18.58 8.78 22.92
N LEU A 698 -19.17 7.84 23.66
CA LEU A 698 -18.99 6.40 23.46
C LEU A 698 -19.54 5.95 22.10
N ARG A 699 -18.68 5.31 21.29
CA ARG A 699 -18.94 4.81 19.94
C ARG A 699 -18.93 3.28 19.87
N GLU A 700 -18.04 2.65 20.64
CA GLU A 700 -17.90 1.19 20.68
C GLU A 700 -17.96 0.71 22.13
N LEU A 701 -18.82 -0.28 22.37
CA LEU A 701 -18.93 -0.93 23.67
C LEU A 701 -18.79 -2.44 23.48
N ASP A 702 -17.79 -3.02 24.12
CA ASP A 702 -17.58 -4.46 24.17
C ASP A 702 -17.74 -4.96 25.60
N ILE A 703 -18.56 -6.00 25.80
CA ILE A 703 -18.89 -6.56 27.10
C ILE A 703 -18.60 -8.05 27.06
N LEU A 704 -17.62 -8.49 27.84
CA LEU A 704 -17.17 -9.88 27.90
C LEU A 704 -17.31 -10.43 29.31
N GLY A 705 -18.19 -11.42 29.48
CA GLY A 705 -18.33 -12.16 30.74
C GLY A 705 -18.79 -11.33 31.94
N CYS A 706 -19.47 -10.20 31.71
CA CYS A 706 -19.98 -9.34 32.78
C CYS A 706 -21.31 -9.86 33.33
N ASN A 707 -21.52 -9.68 34.63
CA ASN A 707 -22.82 -9.90 35.26
C ASN A 707 -23.65 -8.62 35.13
N ILE A 708 -24.54 -8.62 34.14
CA ILE A 708 -25.56 -7.58 33.96
C ILE A 708 -26.83 -8.13 34.62
N PRO A 709 -27.12 -7.79 35.89
CA PRO A 709 -28.37 -8.21 36.50
C PRO A 709 -29.54 -7.67 35.68
N GLU A 710 -30.64 -8.42 35.69
CA GLU A 710 -31.88 -8.04 35.03
C GLU A 710 -32.16 -6.56 35.30
N ILE A 711 -32.12 -5.76 34.22
CA ILE A 711 -32.26 -4.32 34.35
C ILE A 711 -33.71 -4.09 34.79
N ALA A 712 -33.93 -4.01 36.10
CA ALA A 712 -35.09 -3.35 36.66
C ALA A 712 -34.91 -1.88 36.36
N ILE A 713 -35.15 -1.49 35.11
CA ILE A 713 -35.30 -0.08 34.80
C ILE A 713 -36.57 0.33 35.54
N ASP A 714 -36.41 0.85 36.75
CA ASP A 714 -37.51 1.45 37.47
C ASP A 714 -37.83 2.79 36.78
N TRP A 715 -38.44 2.68 35.60
CA TRP A 715 -38.90 3.80 34.79
C TRP A 715 -39.84 4.72 35.58
N LYS A 716 -40.45 4.23 36.68
CA LYS A 716 -41.32 5.04 37.56
C LYS A 716 -40.52 6.05 38.38
N SER A 717 -39.30 5.73 38.79
CA SER A 717 -38.46 6.63 39.59
C SER A 717 -37.96 7.84 38.78
N THR A 718 -37.74 7.69 37.48
CA THR A 718 -37.32 8.78 36.58
C THR A 718 -38.45 9.75 36.24
N ILE A 719 -39.72 9.32 36.39
CA ILE A 719 -40.93 10.10 36.04
C ILE A 719 -41.49 10.86 37.26
N GLN A 720 -41.08 10.53 38.49
CA GLN A 720 -41.65 11.13 39.70
C GLN A 720 -41.08 12.51 40.09
N SER A 721 -40.09 13.06 39.38
CA SER A 721 -39.72 14.48 39.54
C SER A 721 -40.65 15.38 38.72
N GLU A 722 -41.82 15.66 39.31
CA GLU A 722 -42.73 16.79 39.09
C GLU A 722 -43.04 17.26 37.66
N THR A 723 -44.28 16.97 37.24
CA THR A 723 -45.10 17.73 36.25
C THR A 723 -44.45 18.06 34.91
N VAL A 724 -44.36 17.09 34.00
CA VAL A 724 -44.13 17.37 32.57
C VAL A 724 -45.03 16.49 31.71
N ASN A 725 -45.72 17.10 30.75
CA ASN A 725 -46.58 16.45 29.77
C ASN A 725 -45.80 15.42 28.91
N LEU A 726 -46.51 14.39 28.44
CA LEU A 726 -46.04 13.28 27.58
C LEU A 726 -45.65 13.69 26.14
N SER A 727 -45.14 14.91 25.93
CA SER A 727 -44.57 15.37 24.67
C SER A 727 -43.04 15.58 24.72
N ASP A 728 -42.42 15.45 25.89
CA ASP A 728 -40.98 15.69 26.07
C ASP A 728 -40.20 14.37 26.10
N THR A 729 -40.10 13.68 24.96
CA THR A 729 -39.15 12.56 24.77
C THR A 729 -37.67 13.02 24.79
N GLU A 730 -37.42 14.34 24.83
CA GLU A 730 -36.07 14.94 24.85
C GLU A 730 -35.29 14.74 26.17
N LYS A 731 -35.91 14.26 27.26
CA LYS A 731 -35.26 14.14 28.58
C LYS A 731 -34.77 12.73 28.95
N ILE A 732 -34.99 11.71 28.12
CA ILE A 732 -34.47 10.36 28.38
C ILE A 732 -33.03 10.28 27.86
N PRO A 733 -32.03 9.89 28.67
CA PRO A 733 -30.65 9.84 28.21
C PRO A 733 -30.47 8.75 27.13
N GLN A 734 -30.06 9.18 25.92
CA GLN A 734 -29.85 8.34 24.74
C GLN A 734 -28.36 8.10 24.48
N PHE A 735 -28.01 6.88 24.08
CA PHE A 735 -26.70 6.53 23.52
C PHE A 735 -26.58 7.04 22.07
N GLN A 736 -26.53 8.35 21.90
CA GLN A 736 -26.58 8.99 20.57
C GLN A 736 -25.39 8.68 19.67
N ASN A 737 -24.27 8.22 20.23
CA ASN A 737 -23.03 8.00 19.49
C ASN A 737 -22.62 6.52 19.37
N ILE A 738 -23.30 5.58 20.03
CA ILE A 738 -22.94 4.16 19.95
C ILE A 738 -23.24 3.66 18.54
N ARG A 739 -22.21 3.13 17.89
CA ARG A 739 -22.24 2.55 16.54
C ARG A 739 -22.02 1.05 16.57
N THR A 740 -21.14 0.57 17.45
CA THR A 740 -20.76 -0.84 17.51
C THR A 740 -20.94 -1.36 18.92
N MET A 741 -21.59 -2.52 19.02
CA MET A 741 -21.81 -3.20 20.29
C MET A 741 -21.52 -4.68 20.16
N THR A 742 -20.65 -5.17 21.04
CA THR A 742 -20.32 -6.59 21.16
C THR A 742 -20.61 -7.06 22.58
N ILE A 743 -21.32 -8.18 22.71
CA ILE A 743 -21.66 -8.79 23.99
C ILE A 743 -21.33 -10.28 23.88
N HIS A 744 -20.47 -10.78 24.76
CA HIS A 744 -20.01 -12.16 24.73
C HIS A 744 -19.99 -12.77 26.14
N GLY A 745 -20.58 -13.95 26.34
CA GLY A 745 -20.40 -14.70 27.59
C GLY A 745 -21.16 -14.17 28.80
N CYS A 746 -22.22 -13.37 28.61
CA CYS A 746 -22.98 -12.79 29.73
C CYS A 746 -24.05 -13.78 30.25
N GLU A 747 -23.76 -14.45 31.37
CA GLU A 747 -24.59 -15.56 31.89
C GLU A 747 -25.98 -15.15 32.40
N CYS A 748 -26.15 -13.95 32.95
CA CYS A 748 -27.42 -13.51 33.57
C CYS A 748 -28.31 -12.66 32.65
N LEU A 749 -27.85 -12.37 31.43
CA LEU A 749 -28.46 -11.39 30.55
C LEU A 749 -29.67 -11.99 29.83
N LYS A 750 -30.87 -11.43 30.11
CA LYS A 750 -32.14 -11.90 29.52
C LYS A 750 -32.61 -11.13 28.29
N ASP A 751 -32.37 -9.83 28.25
CA ASP A 751 -32.78 -8.97 27.14
C ASP A 751 -31.87 -7.74 26.96
N LEU A 752 -31.98 -7.11 25.80
CA LEU A 752 -31.25 -5.89 25.41
C LEU A 752 -32.21 -4.74 25.12
N THR A 753 -33.35 -4.64 25.81
CA THR A 753 -34.38 -3.63 25.55
C THR A 753 -33.86 -2.18 25.64
N TRP A 754 -32.77 -1.97 26.38
CA TRP A 754 -32.08 -0.69 26.47
C TRP A 754 -31.43 -0.23 25.15
N LEU A 755 -31.24 -1.10 24.15
CA LEU A 755 -30.82 -0.74 22.78
C LEU A 755 -31.80 0.20 22.07
N LEU A 756 -33.06 0.28 22.54
CA LEU A 756 -34.00 1.32 22.12
C LEU A 756 -33.47 2.75 22.38
N LEU A 757 -32.45 2.91 23.24
CA LEU A 757 -31.79 4.19 23.50
C LEU A 757 -30.58 4.43 22.59
N ALA A 758 -30.22 3.52 21.69
CA ALA A 758 -29.06 3.61 20.81
C ALA A 758 -29.49 3.75 19.33
N PRO A 759 -30.02 4.92 18.90
CA PRO A 759 -30.59 5.09 17.56
C PRO A 759 -29.54 4.99 16.42
N CYS A 760 -28.27 5.20 16.74
CA CYS A 760 -27.16 5.19 15.78
C CYS A 760 -26.42 3.84 15.67
N LEU A 761 -26.96 2.77 16.30
CA LEU A 761 -26.33 1.46 16.30
C LEU A 761 -26.27 0.89 14.87
N GLY A 762 -25.04 0.65 14.41
CA GLY A 762 -24.72 0.07 13.10
C GLY A 762 -24.36 -1.41 13.18
N ASP A 763 -23.61 -1.82 14.20
CA ASP A 763 -23.09 -3.18 14.33
C ASP A 763 -23.49 -3.75 15.69
N LEU A 764 -24.23 -4.86 15.69
CA LEU A 764 -24.60 -5.60 16.90
C LEU A 764 -24.09 -7.04 16.79
N SER A 765 -23.31 -7.47 17.78
CA SER A 765 -22.86 -8.85 17.94
C SER A 765 -23.17 -9.34 19.34
N VAL A 766 -23.95 -10.42 19.46
CA VAL A 766 -24.30 -11.06 20.74
C VAL A 766 -23.96 -12.53 20.64
N SER A 767 -23.12 -13.01 21.56
CA SER A 767 -22.60 -14.37 21.54
C SER A 767 -22.55 -15.01 22.92
N GLU A 768 -22.76 -16.32 23.02
CA GLU A 768 -22.56 -17.11 24.25
C GLU A 768 -23.30 -16.54 25.47
N CYS A 769 -24.57 -16.13 25.30
CA CYS A 769 -25.41 -15.58 26.38
C CYS A 769 -26.59 -16.54 26.66
N PRO A 770 -26.44 -17.51 27.59
CA PRO A 770 -27.36 -18.65 27.72
C PRO A 770 -28.76 -18.33 28.26
N GLN A 771 -28.94 -17.21 28.97
CA GLN A 771 -30.22 -16.80 29.54
C GLN A 771 -30.97 -15.76 28.67
N MET A 772 -30.44 -15.41 27.50
CA MET A 772 -31.08 -14.44 26.61
C MET A 772 -32.38 -15.02 26.06
N GLU A 773 -33.51 -14.37 26.37
CA GLU A 773 -34.86 -14.78 25.95
C GLU A 773 -35.34 -13.94 24.75
N GLU A 774 -35.13 -12.62 24.80
CA GLU A 774 -35.54 -11.70 23.72
C GLU A 774 -34.44 -10.66 23.48
N VAL A 775 -34.09 -10.32 22.22
CA VAL A 775 -33.16 -9.19 21.98
C VAL A 775 -33.80 -7.89 22.47
N ILE A 776 -35.03 -7.59 22.06
CA ILE A 776 -35.83 -6.49 22.63
C ILE A 776 -37.12 -7.08 23.19
N SER A 777 -37.36 -6.88 24.48
CA SER A 777 -38.54 -7.44 25.11
C SER A 777 -39.80 -6.62 24.84
N LYS A 778 -40.86 -7.31 24.41
CA LYS A 778 -42.16 -6.68 24.10
C LYS A 778 -42.79 -6.01 25.30
N GLU A 779 -42.83 -6.70 26.43
CA GLU A 779 -43.45 -6.19 27.66
C GLU A 779 -42.71 -4.94 28.14
N LYS A 780 -41.37 -5.01 28.19
CA LYS A 780 -40.51 -3.90 28.66
C LYS A 780 -40.53 -2.71 27.70
N ALA A 781 -40.60 -2.94 26.40
CA ALA A 781 -40.68 -1.86 25.40
C ALA A 781 -42.06 -1.17 25.39
N MET A 782 -43.16 -1.93 25.47
CA MET A 782 -44.51 -1.37 25.54
C MET A 782 -44.76 -0.58 26.83
N ALA A 783 -44.15 -0.99 27.94
CA ALA A 783 -44.16 -0.23 29.19
C ALA A 783 -43.48 1.15 29.08
N LYS A 784 -42.58 1.35 28.09
CA LYS A 784 -41.77 2.55 27.91
C LYS A 784 -42.31 3.53 26.85
N LEU A 785 -42.76 3.02 25.70
CA LEU A 785 -43.11 3.84 24.53
C LEU A 785 -44.62 4.06 24.34
N GLY A 786 -45.47 3.42 25.16
CA GLY A 786 -46.91 3.39 24.92
C GLY A 786 -47.24 2.74 23.56
N HIS A 787 -48.29 3.22 22.88
CA HIS A 787 -48.63 2.77 21.52
C HIS A 787 -47.72 3.37 20.42
N ALA A 788 -46.74 4.21 20.77
CA ALA A 788 -45.83 4.81 19.79
C ALA A 788 -44.75 3.78 19.38
N SER A 789 -44.89 3.22 18.19
CA SER A 789 -43.94 2.27 17.60
C SER A 789 -42.73 3.03 17.03
N GLU A 790 -41.74 3.38 17.84
CA GLU A 790 -40.41 3.67 17.29
C GLU A 790 -39.79 2.35 16.81
N GLN A 791 -39.42 2.30 15.53
CA GLN A 791 -38.79 1.14 14.92
C GLN A 791 -37.28 1.12 15.25
N PRO A 792 -36.78 0.18 16.06
CA PRO A 792 -35.34 0.06 16.33
C PRO A 792 -34.55 -0.33 15.09
N PHE A 793 -33.22 -0.23 15.19
CA PHE A 793 -32.27 -0.77 14.20
C PHE A 793 -32.35 -0.13 12.80
N GLN A 794 -32.79 1.13 12.69
CA GLN A 794 -32.84 1.87 11.42
C GLN A 794 -31.46 2.03 10.76
N ASN A 795 -30.38 2.10 11.56
CA ASN A 795 -29.02 2.25 11.08
C ASN A 795 -28.21 0.95 11.10
N LEU A 796 -28.83 -0.18 11.46
CA LEU A 796 -28.13 -1.44 11.67
C LEU A 796 -27.67 -2.04 10.34
N THR A 797 -26.35 -2.07 10.13
CA THR A 797 -25.66 -2.66 8.98
C THR A 797 -25.27 -4.12 9.20
N LYS A 798 -24.97 -4.49 10.45
CA LYS A 798 -24.53 -5.84 10.81
C LYS A 798 -25.23 -6.35 12.07
N LEU A 799 -25.78 -7.56 11.99
CA LEU A 799 -26.36 -8.30 13.12
C LEU A 799 -25.75 -9.70 13.23
N VAL A 800 -25.15 -10.03 14.36
CA VAL A 800 -24.60 -11.36 14.65
C VAL A 800 -25.17 -11.87 15.97
N LEU A 801 -25.77 -13.05 15.95
CA LEU A 801 -26.32 -13.77 17.10
C LEU A 801 -25.75 -15.19 17.10
N ASP A 802 -25.00 -15.56 18.13
CA ASP A 802 -24.34 -16.87 18.21
C ASP A 802 -24.46 -17.50 19.62
N GLY A 803 -24.74 -18.78 19.73
CA GLY A 803 -24.79 -19.47 21.03
C GLY A 803 -25.81 -18.88 22.01
N LEU A 804 -27.08 -18.71 21.56
CA LEU A 804 -28.18 -18.16 22.36
C LEU A 804 -29.31 -19.20 22.52
N PRO A 805 -29.18 -20.19 23.41
CA PRO A 805 -30.06 -21.36 23.51
C PRO A 805 -31.52 -21.04 23.86
N LYS A 806 -31.79 -19.97 24.60
CA LYS A 806 -33.14 -19.58 25.05
C LYS A 806 -33.77 -18.46 24.22
N LEU A 807 -33.10 -17.97 23.17
CA LEU A 807 -33.58 -16.81 22.44
C LEU A 807 -34.84 -17.18 21.64
N GLU A 808 -35.99 -16.63 22.01
CA GLU A 808 -37.28 -16.89 21.38
C GLU A 808 -37.58 -15.90 20.23
N SER A 809 -37.13 -14.65 20.38
CA SER A 809 -37.49 -13.55 19.48
C SER A 809 -36.42 -12.43 19.45
N ILE A 810 -36.22 -11.82 18.28
CA ILE A 810 -35.40 -10.59 18.14
C ILE A 810 -36.27 -9.34 18.35
N TYR A 811 -37.43 -9.29 17.70
CA TYR A 811 -38.42 -8.21 17.83
C TYR A 811 -39.82 -8.74 17.50
N TRP A 812 -40.86 -8.29 18.20
CA TRP A 812 -42.23 -8.87 18.10
C TRP A 812 -43.04 -8.40 16.88
N THR A 813 -42.51 -7.48 16.08
CA THR A 813 -43.09 -7.06 14.79
C THR A 813 -41.99 -7.06 13.71
N PRO A 814 -42.35 -7.06 12.43
CA PRO A 814 -41.36 -6.98 11.36
C PRO A 814 -40.67 -5.61 11.33
N LEU A 815 -39.39 -5.60 11.00
CA LEU A 815 -38.57 -4.40 10.92
C LEU A 815 -38.09 -4.14 9.48
N PRO A 816 -38.01 -2.88 9.04
CA PRO A 816 -37.63 -2.56 7.67
C PRO A 816 -36.15 -2.83 7.36
N PHE A 817 -35.25 -2.70 8.34
CA PHE A 817 -33.79 -2.87 8.16
C PHE A 817 -33.25 -2.17 6.89
N PRO A 818 -33.38 -0.84 6.80
CA PRO A 818 -33.18 -0.11 5.55
C PRO A 818 -31.71 0.00 5.11
N VAL A 819 -30.75 -0.43 5.94
CA VAL A 819 -29.31 -0.44 5.63
C VAL A 819 -28.60 -1.73 6.06
N LEU A 820 -29.33 -2.80 6.40
CA LEU A 820 -28.72 -4.07 6.81
C LEU A 820 -28.01 -4.73 5.63
N GLU A 821 -26.77 -5.16 5.87
CA GLU A 821 -25.87 -5.75 4.87
C GLU A 821 -25.37 -7.14 5.28
N TYR A 822 -25.27 -7.42 6.59
CA TYR A 822 -24.81 -8.70 7.11
C TYR A 822 -25.68 -9.19 8.27
N LEU A 823 -26.11 -10.44 8.19
CA LEU A 823 -26.86 -11.13 9.23
C LEU A 823 -26.26 -12.52 9.46
N GLU A 824 -25.99 -12.85 10.70
CA GLU A 824 -25.50 -14.16 11.09
C GLU A 824 -26.23 -14.65 12.34
N ILE A 825 -26.89 -15.80 12.29
CA ILE A 825 -27.64 -16.40 13.39
C ILE A 825 -27.26 -17.87 13.52
N ARG A 826 -26.71 -18.23 14.68
CA ARG A 826 -25.93 -19.44 14.90
C ARG A 826 -26.26 -20.01 16.29
N CYS A 827 -26.50 -21.32 16.41
CA CYS A 827 -26.74 -21.97 17.70
C CYS A 827 -27.86 -21.29 18.53
N CYS A 828 -28.99 -20.97 17.89
CA CYS A 828 -30.19 -20.35 18.51
C CYS A 828 -31.44 -21.25 18.34
N PRO A 829 -31.53 -22.41 19.01
CA PRO A 829 -32.55 -23.43 18.74
C PRO A 829 -34.01 -23.03 19.02
N GLU A 830 -34.26 -22.16 20.02
CA GLU A 830 -35.64 -21.73 20.37
C GLU A 830 -36.13 -20.51 19.59
N LEU A 831 -35.33 -19.98 18.65
CA LEU A 831 -35.71 -18.78 17.89
C LEU A 831 -36.77 -19.14 16.84
N ARG A 832 -38.04 -18.80 17.13
CA ARG A 832 -39.16 -19.19 16.25
C ARG A 832 -39.55 -18.14 15.24
N ARG A 833 -39.19 -16.87 15.45
CA ARG A 833 -39.60 -15.77 14.58
C ARG A 833 -38.45 -14.82 14.29
N LEU A 834 -38.33 -14.43 13.03
CA LEU A 834 -37.43 -13.39 12.59
C LEU A 834 -38.21 -12.10 12.30
N PRO A 835 -37.67 -10.91 12.60
CA PRO A 835 -38.35 -9.64 12.38
C PRO A 835 -38.26 -9.18 10.93
N PHE A 836 -38.57 -10.07 9.97
CA PHE A 836 -38.58 -9.78 8.53
C PHE A 836 -39.98 -9.94 7.94
N ASN A 837 -40.33 -9.03 7.05
CA ASN A 837 -41.47 -9.12 6.15
C ASN A 837 -41.01 -9.06 4.69
N SER A 838 -41.97 -9.14 3.76
CA SER A 838 -41.71 -9.08 2.33
C SER A 838 -41.10 -7.73 1.88
N GLU A 839 -41.21 -6.69 2.70
CA GLU A 839 -40.65 -5.35 2.49
C GLU A 839 -39.33 -5.07 3.22
N SER A 840 -38.92 -5.94 4.16
CA SER A 840 -37.68 -5.79 4.89
C SER A 840 -36.48 -5.86 3.94
N THR A 841 -35.47 -5.02 4.16
CA THR A 841 -34.23 -4.96 3.38
C THR A 841 -34.43 -4.71 1.88
N ILE A 842 -35.61 -4.23 1.44
CA ILE A 842 -35.86 -3.89 0.02
C ILE A 842 -34.82 -2.86 -0.44
N GLY A 843 -34.17 -3.14 -1.57
CA GLY A 843 -33.11 -2.30 -2.14
C GLY A 843 -31.70 -2.66 -1.71
N ASN A 844 -31.52 -3.47 -0.65
CA ASN A 844 -30.21 -3.85 -0.13
C ASN A 844 -29.83 -5.30 -0.48
N GLN A 845 -28.53 -5.56 -0.55
CA GLN A 845 -27.97 -6.91 -0.73
C GLN A 845 -27.44 -7.41 0.61
N VAL A 846 -28.27 -8.15 1.35
CA VAL A 846 -27.91 -8.69 2.67
C VAL A 846 -27.24 -10.05 2.52
N GLN A 847 -26.03 -10.19 3.06
CA GLN A 847 -25.39 -11.48 3.27
C GLN A 847 -25.97 -12.11 4.53
N MET A 848 -26.68 -13.22 4.38
CA MET A 848 -27.28 -13.96 5.49
C MET A 848 -26.58 -15.29 5.71
N LYS A 849 -26.31 -15.61 6.97
CA LYS A 849 -25.82 -16.91 7.42
C LYS A 849 -26.70 -17.37 8.57
N ILE A 850 -27.62 -18.28 8.30
CA ILE A 850 -28.57 -18.77 9.31
C ILE A 850 -28.43 -20.28 9.36
N GLU A 851 -28.37 -20.86 10.56
CA GLU A 851 -28.28 -22.32 10.68
C GLU A 851 -29.44 -23.04 9.95
N GLU A 852 -29.16 -24.08 9.17
CA GLU A 852 -30.19 -24.76 8.35
C GLU A 852 -31.36 -25.31 9.18
N GLN A 853 -31.07 -25.80 10.38
CA GLN A 853 -32.09 -26.34 11.29
C GLN A 853 -33.07 -25.25 11.70
N LEU A 854 -32.58 -24.03 11.93
CA LEU A 854 -33.38 -22.88 12.31
C LEU A 854 -34.32 -22.45 11.16
N ILE A 855 -33.84 -22.45 9.91
CA ILE A 855 -34.68 -22.10 8.73
C ILE A 855 -35.91 -23.02 8.60
N LYS A 856 -35.79 -24.29 9.00
CA LYS A 856 -36.89 -25.26 8.96
C LYS A 856 -37.95 -25.00 10.04
N VAL A 857 -37.56 -24.43 11.18
CA VAL A 857 -38.42 -24.25 12.37
C VAL A 857 -38.98 -22.83 12.46
N VAL A 858 -38.33 -21.83 11.84
CA VAL A 858 -38.79 -20.43 11.85
C VAL A 858 -40.16 -20.26 11.17
N GLU A 859 -41.08 -19.62 11.89
CA GLU A 859 -42.35 -19.09 11.40
C GLU A 859 -42.11 -17.80 10.62
N TRP A 860 -42.34 -17.84 9.31
CA TRP A 860 -42.30 -16.66 8.44
C TRP A 860 -43.64 -15.92 8.48
N GLU A 861 -43.60 -14.59 8.35
CA GLU A 861 -44.82 -13.77 8.40
C GLU A 861 -45.78 -14.05 7.23
N ASP A 862 -45.25 -14.22 6.03
CA ASP A 862 -46.01 -14.57 4.83
C ASP A 862 -45.18 -15.46 3.88
N ASP A 863 -45.85 -16.12 2.92
CA ASP A 863 -45.19 -17.00 1.95
C ASP A 863 -44.18 -16.25 1.05
N ALA A 864 -44.41 -14.96 0.79
CA ALA A 864 -43.50 -14.15 -0.03
C ALA A 864 -42.17 -13.88 0.70
N THR A 865 -42.24 -13.65 2.02
CA THR A 865 -41.11 -13.49 2.93
C THR A 865 -40.34 -14.80 2.98
N LYS A 866 -41.03 -15.93 3.17
CA LYS A 866 -40.41 -17.26 3.14
C LYS A 866 -39.68 -17.54 1.83
N GLN A 867 -40.31 -17.30 0.68
CA GLN A 867 -39.66 -17.48 -0.62
C GLN A 867 -38.45 -16.58 -0.80
N ARG A 868 -38.52 -15.33 -0.34
CA ARG A 868 -37.42 -14.39 -0.44
C ARG A 868 -36.22 -14.83 0.40
N PHE A 869 -36.43 -15.22 1.65
CA PHE A 869 -35.34 -15.42 2.61
C PHE A 869 -34.85 -16.88 2.73
N SER A 870 -35.62 -17.88 2.26
CA SER A 870 -35.22 -19.30 2.29
C SER A 870 -34.11 -19.68 1.30
N HIS A 871 -33.85 -18.87 0.27
CA HIS A 871 -32.83 -19.16 -0.76
C HIS A 871 -31.41 -18.65 -0.44
N PHE A 872 -31.20 -18.00 0.71
CA PHE A 872 -29.94 -17.32 1.02
C PHE A 872 -28.91 -18.15 1.77
N ASN A 873 -29.21 -19.41 2.11
CA ASN A 873 -28.33 -20.24 2.93
C ASN A 873 -27.36 -21.07 2.08
N ASN A 874 -26.09 -20.69 2.06
CA ASN A 874 -24.98 -21.56 1.64
C ASN A 874 -23.66 -21.06 2.25
N SER A 875 -23.46 -21.38 3.53
CA SER A 875 -22.13 -21.47 4.15
C SER A 875 -22.22 -22.31 5.42
N ASP A 876 -21.57 -23.47 5.42
CA ASP A 876 -21.49 -24.39 6.57
C ASP A 876 -20.78 -23.77 7.77
N PHE A 877 -21.27 -24.11 8.96
CA PHE A 877 -20.61 -23.85 10.24
C PHE A 877 -19.65 -25.00 10.59
N PRO A 878 -18.49 -24.74 11.22
CA PRO A 878 -17.77 -25.77 11.96
C PRO A 878 -18.50 -26.07 13.27
N GLN A 879 -18.97 -27.30 13.47
CA GLN A 879 -19.43 -27.77 14.79
C GLN A 879 -18.25 -27.85 15.76
N MET A 880 -18.32 -27.12 16.87
CA MET A 880 -17.56 -27.43 18.07
C MET A 880 -18.07 -28.79 18.60
N ALA A 881 -17.19 -29.79 18.63
CA ALA A 881 -17.48 -31.04 19.32
C ALA A 881 -17.23 -30.83 20.82
N GLU A 882 -18.28 -30.94 21.62
CA GLU A 882 -18.20 -31.14 23.07
C GLU A 882 -17.40 -32.42 23.35
N ASP A 883 -16.32 -32.32 24.14
CA ASP A 883 -15.69 -33.47 24.78
C ASP A 883 -16.12 -33.49 26.26
N PRO A 884 -16.82 -34.53 26.73
CA PRO A 884 -17.30 -34.62 28.11
C PRO A 884 -16.18 -35.18 28.99
N LYS A 885 -15.42 -34.29 29.64
CA LYS A 885 -14.72 -34.51 30.93
C LYS A 885 -13.85 -33.29 31.24
N MET A 886 -14.33 -32.43 32.13
CA MET A 886 -13.51 -31.62 33.04
C MET A 886 -14.43 -31.04 34.13
N ASP A 887 -14.98 -31.93 34.95
CA ASP A 887 -15.33 -31.56 36.31
C ASP A 887 -14.05 -31.63 37.15
N GLY A 888 -13.67 -30.48 37.70
CA GLY A 888 -12.65 -30.36 38.74
C GLY A 888 -11.23 -30.18 38.23
N LEU A 889 -10.79 -28.92 38.13
CA LEU A 889 -9.68 -28.39 38.91
C LEU A 889 -9.53 -26.88 38.61
N THR A 890 -9.43 -26.14 39.70
CA THR A 890 -9.33 -24.68 39.82
C THR A 890 -8.06 -24.10 39.20
N SER A 891 -8.10 -22.78 39.01
CA SER A 891 -6.99 -21.84 38.79
C SER A 891 -5.57 -22.38 39.04
N GLU A 892 -4.69 -22.25 38.04
CA GLU A 892 -3.36 -21.65 38.17
C GLU A 892 -2.52 -21.84 36.87
N SER A 893 -1.90 -20.73 36.44
CA SER A 893 -0.58 -20.61 35.78
C SER A 893 -0.04 -21.70 34.84
N TYR A 894 0.39 -21.25 33.65
CA TYR A 894 1.45 -21.85 32.81
C TYR A 894 2.67 -22.31 33.64
N PRO A 895 3.45 -23.34 33.21
CA PRO A 895 4.65 -23.04 32.39
C PRO A 895 5.23 -24.18 31.46
N LEU A 896 6.14 -23.74 30.56
CA LEU A 896 7.39 -24.40 30.05
C LEU A 896 7.38 -25.53 28.98
N GLN A 897 7.89 -25.17 27.79
CA GLN A 897 9.18 -25.57 27.16
C GLN A 897 9.74 -27.03 27.15
N ASN A 898 10.37 -27.31 25.99
CA ASN A 898 11.59 -28.11 25.67
C ASN A 898 11.48 -29.61 25.31
N ILE A 899 12.17 -30.03 24.23
CA ILE A 899 13.57 -30.50 24.24
C ILE A 899 14.12 -30.70 22.80
N ASP A 900 15.34 -30.18 22.57
CA ASP A 900 16.26 -30.38 21.44
C ASP A 900 16.92 -31.78 21.40
N GLN A 901 17.45 -32.20 20.24
CA GLN A 901 18.91 -32.45 20.04
C GLN A 901 19.32 -32.89 18.62
N VAL A 902 20.25 -32.09 18.04
CA VAL A 902 21.54 -32.44 17.38
C VAL A 902 21.57 -33.39 16.18
N TRP A 903 22.09 -32.93 15.02
CA TRP A 903 23.27 -33.46 14.30
C TRP A 903 23.94 -32.35 13.47
N THR A 904 25.28 -32.36 13.43
CA THR A 904 26.18 -31.39 12.78
C THR A 904 26.87 -31.96 11.53
N THR A 905 27.46 -31.04 10.75
CA THR A 905 28.56 -31.16 9.75
C THR A 905 28.19 -31.22 8.26
N GLY A 906 28.92 -30.44 7.44
CA GLY A 906 28.98 -30.64 5.98
C GLY A 906 29.30 -29.40 5.12
N SER A 907 30.57 -29.02 5.03
CA SER A 907 31.14 -28.04 4.08
C SER A 907 31.01 -28.44 2.59
N GLY A 908 30.94 -27.48 1.65
CA GLY A 908 31.23 -27.75 0.24
C GLY A 908 31.04 -26.60 -0.75
N LYS A 909 32.15 -25.99 -1.19
CA LYS A 909 32.26 -25.10 -2.37
C LYS A 909 31.94 -25.85 -3.67
N LYS A 910 31.35 -25.18 -4.69
CA LYS A 910 31.86 -25.16 -6.08
C LYS A 910 31.05 -24.24 -7.01
N ALA A 911 31.80 -23.42 -7.75
CA ALA A 911 31.39 -22.69 -8.94
C ALA A 911 31.32 -23.61 -10.17
N VAL A 912 30.45 -23.30 -11.13
CA VAL A 912 30.62 -23.64 -12.57
C VAL A 912 29.97 -22.54 -13.44
N GLN A 913 30.75 -22.05 -14.40
CA GLN A 913 30.41 -21.12 -15.48
C GLN A 913 29.66 -21.80 -16.65
N SER A 914 29.11 -20.94 -17.52
CA SER A 914 29.12 -21.00 -19.00
C SER A 914 27.77 -21.26 -19.69
N GLY A 915 27.50 -20.46 -20.73
CA GLY A 915 26.40 -20.68 -21.66
C GLY A 915 25.96 -19.43 -22.43
N LEU A 916 26.85 -18.82 -23.21
CA LEU A 916 26.50 -17.83 -24.25
C LEU A 916 25.68 -18.48 -25.37
N HIS A 917 24.66 -17.78 -25.88
CA HIS A 917 24.40 -17.68 -27.32
C HIS A 917 23.61 -16.40 -27.65
N ALA A 918 24.30 -15.47 -28.31
CA ALA A 918 23.71 -14.34 -29.01
C ALA A 918 23.33 -14.75 -30.44
N THR A 919 22.23 -14.21 -30.95
CA THR A 919 22.02 -14.01 -32.40
C THR A 919 21.57 -12.57 -32.64
N SER A 920 22.30 -11.92 -33.55
CA SER A 920 22.26 -10.52 -33.93
C SER A 920 21.12 -10.18 -34.88
N VAL A 921 20.52 -8.99 -34.75
CA VAL A 921 20.01 -8.20 -35.89
C VAL A 921 20.30 -6.72 -35.65
N THR A 922 21.05 -6.15 -36.59
CA THR A 922 21.48 -4.75 -36.74
C THR A 922 20.33 -3.79 -37.07
N MET A 923 20.28 -2.61 -36.43
CA MET A 923 19.59 -1.42 -36.97
C MET A 923 20.46 -0.16 -36.84
N GLU A 924 20.46 0.60 -37.93
CA GLU A 924 21.32 1.74 -38.25
C GLU A 924 21.13 2.96 -37.34
N CYS A 925 22.24 3.56 -36.92
CA CYS A 925 22.29 4.77 -36.10
C CYS A 925 22.14 6.03 -37.00
N ARG A 926 21.02 6.76 -36.90
CA ARG A 926 20.84 8.08 -37.53
C ARG A 926 21.23 9.21 -36.57
N THR A 927 22.41 9.77 -36.83
CA THR A 927 22.92 11.12 -36.53
C THR A 927 22.07 12.06 -35.66
N HIS A 928 22.56 12.39 -34.46
CA HIS A 928 22.03 13.48 -33.64
C HIS A 928 22.38 14.87 -34.19
N ARG A 929 21.31 15.64 -34.46
CA ARG A 929 21.14 17.10 -34.57
C ARG A 929 22.32 17.97 -35.04
N VAL A 930 22.16 18.46 -36.26
CA VAL A 930 22.77 19.65 -36.87
C VAL A 930 22.55 20.90 -36.00
N LEU A 931 23.62 21.65 -35.70
CA LEU A 931 23.58 22.98 -35.08
C LEU A 931 23.07 24.02 -36.10
N THR A 932 22.02 24.77 -35.78
CA THR A 932 21.53 25.91 -36.59
C THR A 932 22.32 27.20 -36.30
N PRO A 933 22.34 28.20 -37.21
CA PRO A 933 23.16 29.40 -37.10
C PRO A 933 22.50 30.47 -36.21
N ASP A 934 23.25 31.00 -35.23
CA ASP A 934 22.87 32.22 -34.49
C ASP A 934 23.59 33.43 -35.09
N GLY A 935 22.85 34.32 -35.77
CA GLY A 935 23.12 35.76 -35.93
C GLY A 935 24.46 36.26 -36.56
N PRO A 936 24.52 37.54 -36.98
CA PRO A 936 25.58 38.09 -37.85
C PRO A 936 26.95 38.34 -37.16
N ILE A 937 27.19 37.81 -35.95
CA ILE A 937 28.44 38.04 -35.19
C ILE A 937 29.51 36.98 -35.49
N SER A 938 29.16 35.84 -36.10
CA SER A 938 30.11 34.74 -36.31
C SER A 938 31.31 35.09 -37.20
N ASN A 939 31.29 36.24 -37.88
CA ASN A 939 32.34 36.67 -38.80
C ASN A 939 33.33 37.70 -38.21
N MET A 940 33.21 38.12 -36.94
CA MET A 940 34.10 39.15 -36.35
C MET A 940 35.12 38.64 -35.32
N ILE A 941 35.23 37.34 -35.07
CA ILE A 941 36.11 36.81 -34.02
C ILE A 941 37.00 35.70 -34.59
N ASP A 942 37.97 36.08 -35.43
CA ASP A 942 39.20 35.30 -35.59
C ASP A 942 40.19 35.75 -34.49
N THR A 943 39.83 35.47 -33.22
CA THR A 943 40.60 35.94 -32.08
C THR A 943 41.91 35.15 -31.93
N PRO A 944 43.00 35.81 -31.49
CA PRO A 944 44.24 35.16 -31.09
C PRO A 944 44.02 33.94 -30.17
N GLY A 945 42.99 33.99 -29.32
CA GLY A 945 42.57 32.90 -28.45
C GLY A 945 42.09 31.64 -29.18
N LYS A 946 41.32 31.77 -30.27
CA LYS A 946 40.89 30.63 -31.09
C LYS A 946 42.10 29.91 -31.70
N ARG A 947 43.08 30.67 -32.21
CA ARG A 947 44.33 30.14 -32.79
C ARG A 947 45.16 29.40 -31.74
N LYS A 948 45.31 29.98 -30.55
CA LYS A 948 46.09 29.40 -29.44
C LYS A 948 45.47 28.12 -28.88
N VAL A 949 44.14 28.07 -28.70
CA VAL A 949 43.45 26.83 -28.27
C VAL A 949 43.51 25.76 -29.37
N LYS A 950 43.45 26.13 -30.66
CA LYS A 950 43.65 25.19 -31.78
C LYS A 950 45.06 24.60 -31.77
N GLU A 951 46.10 25.41 -31.55
CA GLU A 951 47.47 24.91 -31.40
C GLU A 951 47.59 23.93 -30.23
N MET A 952 46.93 24.22 -29.09
CA MET A 952 46.88 23.31 -27.93
C MET A 952 46.17 21.99 -28.25
N LEU A 953 45.09 22.03 -29.04
CA LEU A 953 44.35 20.85 -29.49
C LEU A 953 45.16 19.99 -30.49
N PHE A 954 46.05 20.59 -31.29
CA PHE A 954 46.76 19.89 -32.38
C PHE A 954 48.17 19.37 -32.01
N ASN A 955 48.76 19.80 -30.89
CA ASN A 955 50.16 19.47 -30.56
C ASN A 955 50.29 18.11 -29.83
N PHE A 956 50.61 17.05 -30.59
CA PHE A 956 50.60 15.62 -30.20
C PHE A 956 51.94 15.12 -29.64
N LYS A 957 51.97 14.63 -28.39
CA LYS A 957 53.03 13.70 -27.93
C LYS A 957 52.68 12.58 -26.92
N ASP A 958 51.52 12.50 -26.26
CA ASP A 958 51.12 11.29 -25.48
C ASP A 958 49.63 11.28 -25.05
N GLU A 959 49.17 10.09 -24.62
CA GLU A 959 47.78 9.64 -24.39
C GLU A 959 46.96 10.47 -23.38
N ALA A 960 45.69 10.74 -23.75
CA ALA A 960 44.62 11.43 -23.01
C ALA A 960 44.95 12.80 -22.36
N ARG A 961 44.64 13.91 -23.07
CA ARG A 961 44.80 15.29 -22.54
C ARG A 961 43.47 15.94 -22.16
N LEU A 962 43.46 16.51 -20.97
CA LEU A 962 42.52 17.52 -20.48
C LEU A 962 43.06 18.92 -20.84
N ILE A 963 42.29 19.72 -21.57
CA ILE A 963 42.62 21.11 -21.95
C ILE A 963 41.59 22.03 -21.29
N GLY A 964 42.06 23.11 -20.66
CA GLY A 964 41.18 24.09 -20.01
C GLY A 964 40.98 25.36 -20.84
N ILE A 965 39.77 25.92 -20.82
CA ILE A 965 39.47 27.32 -21.14
C ILE A 965 38.94 27.96 -19.86
N SER A 966 39.73 28.83 -19.26
CA SER A 966 39.35 29.59 -18.07
C SER A 966 39.24 31.08 -18.36
N GLY A 967 38.61 31.82 -17.46
CA GLY A 967 38.38 33.24 -17.66
C GLY A 967 37.14 33.70 -16.91
N MET A 968 36.98 35.02 -16.81
CA MET A 968 35.99 35.64 -15.93
C MET A 968 34.56 35.46 -16.44
N ILE A 969 33.59 35.71 -15.56
CA ILE A 969 32.18 35.83 -15.95
C ILE A 969 32.04 36.88 -17.07
N GLY A 970 31.28 36.56 -18.14
CA GLY A 970 31.06 37.46 -19.27
C GLY A 970 32.23 37.65 -20.25
N SER A 971 33.37 36.98 -20.06
CA SER A 971 34.56 37.07 -20.94
C SER A 971 34.43 36.41 -22.33
N GLY A 972 33.38 35.60 -22.56
CA GLY A 972 33.15 34.95 -23.86
C GLY A 972 33.67 33.52 -24.00
N LYS A 973 34.06 32.84 -22.92
CA LYS A 973 34.57 31.45 -22.93
C LYS A 973 33.66 30.45 -23.67
N THR A 974 32.38 30.42 -23.35
CA THR A 974 31.40 29.52 -23.99
C THR A 974 31.24 29.83 -25.47
N ILE A 975 31.36 31.10 -25.86
CA ILE A 975 31.34 31.50 -27.28
C ILE A 975 32.60 30.97 -27.99
N LEU A 976 33.78 31.13 -27.37
CA LEU A 976 35.03 30.58 -27.90
C LEU A 976 34.97 29.06 -28.08
N ALA A 977 34.42 28.32 -27.11
CA ALA A 977 34.26 26.87 -27.20
C ALA A 977 33.29 26.45 -28.32
N LYS A 978 32.16 27.15 -28.48
CA LYS A 978 31.22 26.89 -29.58
C LYS A 978 31.82 27.17 -30.95
N GLU A 979 32.60 28.24 -31.09
CA GLU A 979 33.30 28.58 -32.34
C GLU A 979 34.42 27.59 -32.67
N LEU A 980 35.09 27.01 -31.68
CA LEU A 980 36.07 25.94 -31.87
C LEU A 980 35.43 24.64 -32.39
N VAL A 981 34.26 24.25 -31.85
CA VAL A 981 33.54 23.04 -32.30
C VAL A 981 32.94 23.21 -33.72
N ARG A 982 32.69 24.45 -34.14
CA ARG A 982 32.23 24.77 -35.50
C ARG A 982 33.37 24.90 -36.52
N ASP A 983 34.62 24.99 -36.06
CA ASP A 983 35.79 25.19 -36.94
C ASP A 983 36.09 23.94 -37.77
N GLU A 984 36.18 24.09 -39.09
CA GLU A 984 36.37 22.99 -40.04
C GLU A 984 37.68 22.22 -39.82
N GLU A 985 38.77 22.91 -39.42
CA GLU A 985 40.04 22.23 -39.15
C GLU A 985 39.95 21.38 -37.87
N VAL A 986 39.26 21.87 -36.83
CA VAL A 986 39.03 21.11 -35.59
C VAL A 986 38.14 19.90 -35.88
N ARG A 987 37.04 20.09 -36.60
CA ARG A 987 36.12 19.00 -37.00
C ARG A 987 36.83 17.96 -37.85
N GLY A 988 37.65 18.38 -38.81
CA GLY A 988 38.47 17.50 -39.64
C GLY A 988 39.49 16.70 -38.81
N HIS A 989 40.17 17.36 -37.87
CA HIS A 989 41.16 16.74 -36.99
C HIS A 989 40.60 15.61 -36.11
N PHE A 990 39.35 15.77 -35.64
CA PHE A 990 38.63 14.76 -34.84
C PHE A 990 37.65 13.91 -35.68
N GLY A 991 37.72 13.95 -37.01
CA GLY A 991 36.89 13.12 -37.90
C GLY A 991 35.38 13.30 -37.70
N ASN A 992 34.92 14.52 -37.42
CA ASN A 992 33.55 14.89 -37.04
C ASN A 992 33.03 14.24 -35.74
N ARG A 993 33.90 13.69 -34.89
CA ARG A 993 33.53 13.06 -33.60
C ARG A 993 33.74 14.05 -32.47
N VAL A 994 32.82 15.00 -32.34
CA VAL A 994 32.81 16.03 -31.29
C VAL A 994 31.51 15.98 -30.50
N LEU A 995 31.60 15.87 -29.18
CA LEU A 995 30.48 15.96 -28.24
C LEU A 995 30.58 17.27 -27.45
N PHE A 996 29.49 18.03 -27.36
CA PHE A 996 29.41 19.26 -26.55
C PHE A 996 28.31 19.12 -25.50
N LEU A 997 28.67 19.22 -24.22
CA LEU A 997 27.77 19.09 -23.08
C LEU A 997 27.90 20.30 -22.15
N THR A 998 26.80 20.74 -21.56
CA THR A 998 26.79 21.76 -20.50
C THR A 998 26.58 21.08 -19.15
N VAL A 999 27.49 21.30 -18.19
CA VAL A 999 27.53 20.59 -16.90
C VAL A 999 26.68 21.28 -15.83
N SER A 1000 26.65 22.62 -15.80
CA SER A 1000 25.91 23.43 -14.81
C SER A 1000 26.40 23.25 -13.35
N GLN A 1001 25.82 23.99 -12.40
CA GLN A 1001 26.27 24.02 -11.00
C GLN A 1001 25.87 22.77 -10.19
N SER A 1002 24.73 22.14 -10.53
CA SER A 1002 24.22 20.90 -9.92
C SER A 1002 24.02 19.81 -10.99
N PRO A 1003 25.12 19.29 -11.58
CA PRO A 1003 25.04 18.32 -12.68
C PRO A 1003 24.41 16.99 -12.25
N ASN A 1004 23.56 16.41 -13.11
CA ASN A 1004 23.27 14.98 -13.04
C ASN A 1004 24.45 14.21 -13.67
N LEU A 1005 25.41 13.86 -12.83
CA LEU A 1005 26.69 13.26 -13.25
C LEU A 1005 26.50 11.87 -13.86
N GLU A 1006 25.51 11.09 -13.43
CA GLU A 1006 25.23 9.77 -14.01
C GLU A 1006 24.75 9.86 -15.45
N LYS A 1007 23.78 10.74 -15.74
CA LYS A 1007 23.28 10.95 -17.09
C LYS A 1007 24.38 11.50 -18.01
N LEU A 1008 25.16 12.45 -17.53
CA LEU A 1008 26.29 13.01 -18.30
C LEU A 1008 27.37 11.95 -18.53
N ARG A 1009 27.71 11.12 -17.54
CA ARG A 1009 28.61 9.96 -17.69
C ARG A 1009 28.09 9.00 -18.74
N ALA A 1010 26.81 8.64 -18.71
CA ALA A 1010 26.20 7.73 -19.67
C ALA A 1010 26.32 8.28 -21.11
N LEU A 1011 25.97 9.56 -21.32
CA LEU A 1011 26.09 10.21 -22.63
C LEU A 1011 27.53 10.26 -23.15
N ILE A 1012 28.49 10.56 -22.26
CA ILE A 1012 29.91 10.55 -22.63
C ILE A 1012 30.37 9.11 -22.93
N TRP A 1013 29.97 8.14 -22.12
CA TRP A 1013 30.30 6.73 -22.32
C TRP A 1013 29.77 6.18 -23.64
N ASP A 1014 28.50 6.43 -23.93
CA ASP A 1014 27.85 6.02 -25.18
C ASP A 1014 28.53 6.65 -26.39
N PHE A 1015 28.92 7.92 -26.29
CA PHE A 1015 29.68 8.60 -27.34
C PHE A 1015 31.09 8.04 -27.52
N LEU A 1016 31.75 7.66 -26.42
CA LEU A 1016 33.13 7.16 -26.45
C LEU A 1016 33.23 5.69 -26.88
N ILE A 1017 32.25 4.83 -26.56
CA ILE A 1017 32.35 3.37 -26.79
C ILE A 1017 31.32 2.86 -27.81
N GLY A 1018 30.20 3.56 -28.00
CA GLY A 1018 29.10 3.11 -28.85
C GLY A 1018 28.12 2.20 -28.10
N HIS A 1019 26.85 2.23 -28.52
CA HIS A 1019 25.69 1.63 -27.83
C HIS A 1019 25.73 0.11 -27.55
N GLU A 1020 26.73 -0.63 -28.05
CA GLU A 1020 26.79 -2.09 -27.95
C GLU A 1020 27.53 -2.63 -26.71
N ALA A 1021 28.23 -1.77 -25.95
CA ALA A 1021 28.97 -2.20 -24.76
C ALA A 1021 28.38 -1.55 -23.49
N GLY A 1022 27.70 -2.35 -22.67
CA GLY A 1022 27.15 -1.91 -21.39
C GLY A 1022 28.18 -1.23 -20.48
N PHE A 1023 27.69 -0.33 -19.63
CA PHE A 1023 28.50 0.42 -18.68
C PHE A 1023 29.35 -0.54 -17.81
N GLY A 1024 30.69 -0.48 -17.94
CA GLY A 1024 31.62 -1.39 -17.24
C GLY A 1024 32.21 -2.54 -18.08
N ALA A 1025 31.93 -2.62 -19.38
CA ALA A 1025 32.58 -3.58 -20.29
C ALA A 1025 34.09 -3.31 -20.47
N THR A 1026 34.87 -4.38 -20.70
CA THR A 1026 36.31 -4.29 -20.99
C THR A 1026 36.52 -3.53 -22.31
N ILE A 1027 37.33 -2.47 -22.30
CA ILE A 1027 37.60 -1.63 -23.47
C ILE A 1027 38.21 -2.51 -24.58
N PRO A 1028 37.57 -2.66 -25.75
CA PRO A 1028 38.15 -3.41 -26.87
C PRO A 1028 39.48 -2.80 -27.32
N GLU A 1029 40.50 -3.63 -27.54
CA GLU A 1029 41.84 -3.20 -28.01
C GLU A 1029 41.80 -2.42 -29.34
N SER A 1030 40.69 -2.49 -30.09
CA SER A 1030 40.46 -1.81 -31.38
C SER A 1030 40.07 -0.33 -31.29
N ILE A 1031 39.80 0.22 -30.09
CA ILE A 1031 39.36 1.63 -29.93
C ILE A 1031 40.51 2.65 -30.07
N GLY A 1032 41.77 2.21 -29.98
CA GLY A 1032 42.96 3.07 -29.84
C GLY A 1032 43.37 3.95 -31.04
N HIS A 1033 42.67 3.91 -32.17
CA HIS A 1033 43.09 4.61 -33.39
C HIS A 1033 42.24 5.82 -33.81
N THR A 1034 41.17 6.17 -33.07
CA THR A 1034 40.26 7.25 -33.48
C THR A 1034 40.26 8.43 -32.51
N ARG A 1035 40.49 9.64 -33.03
CA ARG A 1035 40.50 10.88 -32.24
C ARG A 1035 39.08 11.32 -31.94
N LYS A 1036 38.76 11.60 -30.67
CA LYS A 1036 37.44 12.07 -30.21
C LYS A 1036 37.61 13.31 -29.33
N LEU A 1037 36.72 14.29 -29.46
CA LEU A 1037 36.72 15.49 -28.63
C LEU A 1037 35.44 15.57 -27.78
N VAL A 1038 35.58 15.68 -26.47
CA VAL A 1038 34.48 15.94 -25.54
C VAL A 1038 34.65 17.35 -24.97
N VAL A 1039 33.66 18.21 -25.16
CA VAL A 1039 33.64 19.58 -24.63
C VAL A 1039 32.66 19.65 -23.47
N LEU A 1040 33.16 19.99 -22.29
CA LEU A 1040 32.38 20.18 -21.06
C LEU A 1040 32.31 21.67 -20.74
N ASP A 1041 31.16 22.28 -21.00
CA ASP A 1041 30.90 23.71 -20.80
C ASP A 1041 30.28 24.00 -19.43
N ASP A 1042 30.66 25.13 -18.83
CA ASP A 1042 30.19 25.61 -17.51
C ASP A 1042 30.45 24.60 -16.36
N VAL A 1043 31.69 24.13 -16.22
CA VAL A 1043 32.10 23.24 -15.12
C VAL A 1043 32.53 24.05 -13.89
N TRP A 1044 31.96 23.73 -12.73
CA TRP A 1044 32.13 24.48 -11.48
C TRP A 1044 33.19 23.91 -10.55
N THR A 1045 33.29 22.58 -10.43
CA THR A 1045 34.18 21.92 -9.48
C THR A 1045 35.10 20.90 -10.16
N ARG A 1046 36.30 20.73 -9.58
CA ARG A 1046 37.26 19.70 -10.03
C ARG A 1046 36.71 18.28 -9.82
N GLU A 1047 35.95 18.06 -8.75
CA GLU A 1047 35.28 16.78 -8.48
C GLU A 1047 34.28 16.40 -9.57
N SER A 1048 33.45 17.34 -10.04
CA SER A 1048 32.51 17.09 -11.15
C SER A 1048 33.25 16.74 -12.44
N LEU A 1049 34.36 17.43 -12.70
CA LEU A 1049 35.22 17.14 -13.85
C LEU A 1049 35.80 15.73 -13.77
N ASP A 1050 36.41 15.37 -12.63
CA ASP A 1050 37.09 14.07 -12.45
C ASP A 1050 36.10 12.90 -12.59
N GLN A 1051 34.85 13.04 -12.16
CA GLN A 1051 33.80 12.02 -12.34
C GLN A 1051 33.34 11.83 -13.80
N LEU A 1052 33.45 12.87 -14.63
CA LEU A 1052 33.08 12.86 -16.05
C LEU A 1052 34.23 12.45 -16.97
N MET A 1053 35.45 12.31 -16.44
CA MET A 1053 36.62 11.89 -17.20
C MET A 1053 36.67 10.38 -17.39
N PHE A 1054 36.94 9.94 -18.63
CA PHE A 1054 37.21 8.55 -18.96
C PHE A 1054 38.62 8.42 -19.53
N ASN A 1055 39.39 7.47 -19.00
CA ASN A 1055 40.76 7.22 -19.46
C ASN A 1055 40.74 6.32 -20.72
N ILE A 1056 40.34 6.90 -21.86
CA ILE A 1056 40.22 6.18 -23.14
C ILE A 1056 41.25 6.74 -24.14
N PRO A 1057 42.15 5.91 -24.71
CA PRO A 1057 43.13 6.33 -25.69
C PRO A 1057 42.49 7.06 -26.88
N GLY A 1058 43.11 8.15 -27.34
CA GLY A 1058 42.60 8.98 -28.45
C GLY A 1058 41.50 9.98 -28.08
N THR A 1059 41.07 10.05 -26.82
CA THR A 1059 40.08 11.04 -26.34
C THR A 1059 40.76 12.31 -25.83
N THR A 1060 40.26 13.48 -26.25
CA THR A 1060 40.65 14.80 -25.72
C THR A 1060 39.44 15.43 -25.04
N THR A 1061 39.61 15.93 -23.81
CA THR A 1061 38.55 16.65 -23.08
C THR A 1061 38.88 18.13 -23.02
N LEU A 1062 37.99 18.98 -23.52
CA LEU A 1062 38.06 20.44 -23.39
C LEU A 1062 37.09 20.89 -22.29
N VAL A 1063 37.61 21.39 -21.18
CA VAL A 1063 36.79 21.92 -20.08
C VAL A 1063 36.71 23.44 -20.15
N VAL A 1064 35.51 24.00 -20.05
CA VAL A 1064 35.27 25.43 -19.94
C VAL A 1064 34.79 25.75 -18.54
N SER A 1065 35.54 26.57 -17.81
CA SER A 1065 35.26 26.86 -16.40
C SER A 1065 35.60 28.30 -16.03
N GLN A 1066 35.04 28.77 -14.91
CA GLN A 1066 35.33 30.11 -14.40
C GLN A 1066 36.68 30.15 -13.67
N SER A 1067 37.02 29.06 -12.97
CA SER A 1067 38.30 28.80 -12.32
C SER A 1067 39.22 27.94 -13.19
N LYS A 1068 40.52 27.88 -12.88
CA LYS A 1068 41.48 27.00 -13.56
C LYS A 1068 41.32 25.57 -13.04
N LEU A 1069 40.46 24.78 -13.68
CA LEU A 1069 40.21 23.40 -13.30
C LEU A 1069 41.21 22.41 -13.91
N ALA A 1070 41.95 22.77 -14.97
CA ALA A 1070 43.00 21.95 -15.58
C ALA A 1070 44.41 22.47 -15.24
N ASP A 1071 45.48 21.74 -15.61
CA ASP A 1071 46.86 22.19 -15.38
C ASP A 1071 47.07 23.57 -16.04
N PRO A 1072 47.67 24.55 -15.34
CA PRO A 1072 47.93 25.88 -15.88
C PRO A 1072 48.69 25.89 -17.23
N ARG A 1073 49.54 24.89 -17.50
CA ARG A 1073 50.31 24.75 -18.75
C ARG A 1073 49.45 24.31 -19.94
N THR A 1074 48.28 23.72 -19.66
CA THR A 1074 47.30 23.23 -20.64
C THR A 1074 45.98 24.00 -20.57
N THR A 1075 45.99 25.20 -19.96
CA THR A 1075 44.80 26.04 -19.80
C THR A 1075 45.00 27.37 -20.52
N TYR A 1076 44.05 27.75 -21.38
CA TYR A 1076 44.00 29.06 -21.99
C TYR A 1076 43.10 29.99 -21.17
N ASP A 1077 43.67 31.10 -20.70
CA ASP A 1077 42.92 32.19 -20.08
C ASP A 1077 42.38 33.13 -21.15
N VAL A 1078 41.05 33.28 -21.22
CA VAL A 1078 40.41 34.19 -22.16
C VAL A 1078 40.75 35.63 -21.79
N GLU A 1079 41.47 36.30 -22.69
CA GLU A 1079 41.89 37.70 -22.56
C GLU A 1079 40.71 38.66 -22.78
N LEU A 1080 40.72 39.80 -22.09
CA LEU A 1080 39.71 40.85 -22.23
C LEU A 1080 39.93 41.64 -23.54
N LEU A 1081 38.86 42.24 -24.08
CA LEU A 1081 38.94 42.98 -25.34
C LEU A 1081 39.84 44.21 -25.20
N HIS A 1082 40.75 44.39 -26.14
CA HIS A 1082 41.58 45.59 -26.23
C HIS A 1082 40.75 46.80 -26.65
N GLU A 1083 41.24 48.03 -26.37
CA GLU A 1083 40.49 49.29 -26.50
C GLU A 1083 39.76 49.43 -27.85
N HIS A 1084 40.39 49.02 -28.96
CA HIS A 1084 39.78 49.11 -30.30
C HIS A 1084 38.62 48.13 -30.49
N GLU A 1085 38.77 46.88 -30.06
CA GLU A 1085 37.74 45.83 -30.15
C GLU A 1085 36.58 46.12 -29.18
N ALA A 1086 36.92 46.56 -27.98
CA ALA A 1086 35.96 46.98 -26.96
C ALA A 1086 35.11 48.18 -27.44
N THR A 1087 35.75 49.19 -28.03
CA THR A 1087 35.07 50.35 -28.61
C THR A 1087 34.17 49.94 -29.77
N SER A 1088 34.65 49.04 -30.64
CA SER A 1088 33.88 48.55 -31.80
C SER A 1088 32.64 47.79 -31.35
N LEU A 1089 32.78 46.88 -30.38
CA LEU A 1089 31.67 46.10 -29.82
C LEU A 1089 30.66 47.00 -29.11
N PHE A 1090 31.13 47.96 -28.32
CA PHE A 1090 30.27 48.94 -27.65
C PHE A 1090 29.51 49.81 -28.65
N CYS A 1091 30.19 50.32 -29.69
CA CYS A 1091 29.55 51.13 -30.72
C CYS A 1091 28.49 50.34 -31.48
N LEU A 1092 28.73 49.05 -31.74
CA LEU A 1092 27.75 48.18 -32.37
C LEU A 1092 26.48 48.08 -31.51
N SER A 1093 26.61 48.00 -30.18
CA SER A 1093 25.47 47.96 -29.26
C SER A 1093 24.79 49.31 -29.03
N ALA A 1094 25.54 50.40 -28.95
CA ALA A 1094 25.01 51.73 -28.64
C ALA A 1094 24.50 52.50 -29.87
N PHE A 1095 25.09 52.25 -31.04
CA PHE A 1095 24.83 53.02 -32.26
C PHE A 1095 24.46 52.16 -33.47
N ASN A 1096 24.41 50.82 -33.33
CA ASN A 1096 24.22 49.88 -34.44
C ASN A 1096 25.30 50.00 -35.56
N GLN A 1097 26.52 50.46 -35.22
CA GLN A 1097 27.63 50.60 -36.16
C GLN A 1097 29.00 50.41 -35.46
N ASN A 1098 30.05 50.03 -36.19
CA ASN A 1098 31.33 49.62 -35.60
C ASN A 1098 32.25 50.78 -35.15
N SER A 1099 31.81 52.03 -35.26
CA SER A 1099 32.60 53.21 -34.92
C SER A 1099 31.74 54.35 -34.35
N VAL A 1100 32.34 55.26 -33.59
CA VAL A 1100 31.63 56.42 -33.04
C VAL A 1100 31.10 57.32 -34.15
N PRO A 1101 29.79 57.70 -34.16
CA PRO A 1101 29.23 58.63 -35.12
C PRO A 1101 29.99 59.97 -35.16
N SER A 1102 30.10 60.59 -36.34
CA SER A 1102 30.90 61.82 -36.53
C SER A 1102 30.41 63.05 -35.74
N GLY A 1103 29.17 63.03 -35.24
CA GLY A 1103 28.59 64.09 -34.40
C GLY A 1103 28.50 63.78 -32.91
N PHE A 1104 29.09 62.67 -32.45
CA PHE A 1104 29.01 62.21 -31.05
C PHE A 1104 30.39 62.28 -30.36
N SER A 1105 30.42 62.63 -29.08
CA SER A 1105 31.65 62.81 -28.31
C SER A 1105 32.48 61.53 -28.19
N LYS A 1106 33.58 61.47 -28.96
CA LYS A 1106 34.55 60.35 -28.91
C LYS A 1106 35.20 60.20 -27.53
N SER A 1107 35.41 61.29 -26.80
CA SER A 1107 35.96 61.24 -25.44
C SER A 1107 34.99 60.59 -24.47
N LEU A 1108 33.69 60.85 -24.61
CA LEU A 1108 32.66 60.28 -23.75
C LEU A 1108 32.48 58.78 -23.99
N VAL A 1109 32.49 58.34 -25.26
CA VAL A 1109 32.49 56.90 -25.60
C VAL A 1109 33.73 56.20 -25.02
N LYS A 1110 34.91 56.81 -25.15
CA LYS A 1110 36.15 56.25 -24.57
C LYS A 1110 36.08 56.13 -23.04
N GLN A 1111 35.48 57.10 -22.35
CA GLN A 1111 35.28 57.03 -20.90
C GLN A 1111 34.36 55.87 -20.52
N VAL A 1112 33.19 55.74 -21.16
CA VAL A 1112 32.24 54.64 -20.89
C VAL A 1112 32.88 53.27 -21.19
N VAL A 1113 33.53 53.12 -22.35
CA VAL A 1113 34.21 51.89 -22.75
C VAL A 1113 35.36 51.55 -21.78
N GLY A 1114 36.07 52.56 -21.30
CA GLY A 1114 37.13 52.42 -20.28
C GLY A 1114 36.59 51.86 -18.96
N GLU A 1115 35.44 52.34 -18.50
CA GLU A 1115 34.78 51.82 -17.30
C GLU A 1115 34.29 50.37 -17.45
N CYS A 1116 33.98 49.92 -18.68
CA CYS A 1116 33.64 48.52 -18.97
C CYS A 1116 34.86 47.57 -18.96
N LYS A 1117 36.10 48.09 -18.87
CA LYS A 1117 37.36 47.34 -18.77
C LYS A 1117 37.54 46.18 -19.78
N GLY A 1118 36.99 46.33 -20.98
CA GLY A 1118 37.13 45.33 -22.05
C GLY A 1118 36.28 44.06 -21.89
N LEU A 1119 35.30 44.04 -20.98
CA LEU A 1119 34.38 42.91 -20.80
C LEU A 1119 33.29 42.92 -21.88
N PRO A 1120 33.21 41.90 -22.77
CA PRO A 1120 32.25 41.89 -23.88
C PRO A 1120 30.79 42.04 -23.45
N LEU A 1121 30.39 41.41 -22.34
CA LEU A 1121 29.03 41.48 -21.82
C LEU A 1121 28.69 42.86 -21.26
N SER A 1122 29.57 43.45 -20.43
CA SER A 1122 29.39 44.81 -19.90
C SER A 1122 29.29 45.85 -21.01
N LEU A 1123 30.14 45.73 -22.04
CA LEU A 1123 30.10 46.61 -23.21
C LEU A 1123 28.76 46.55 -23.95
N LYS A 1124 28.17 45.34 -24.10
CA LYS A 1124 26.87 45.15 -24.74
C LYS A 1124 25.70 45.68 -23.91
N ILE A 1125 25.70 45.43 -22.60
CA ILE A 1125 24.63 45.86 -21.68
C ILE A 1125 24.64 47.39 -21.55
N ILE A 1126 25.81 47.97 -21.24
CA ILE A 1126 25.94 49.43 -21.08
C ILE A 1126 25.70 50.13 -22.42
N GLY A 1127 26.22 49.58 -23.52
CA GLY A 1127 25.97 50.12 -24.86
C GLY A 1127 24.49 50.16 -25.20
N ALA A 1128 23.75 49.07 -24.97
CA ALA A 1128 22.31 49.03 -25.18
C ALA A 1128 21.54 49.97 -24.25
N SER A 1129 21.93 50.09 -22.98
CA SER A 1129 21.31 51.02 -22.01
C SER A 1129 21.46 52.50 -22.38
N LEU A 1130 22.50 52.83 -23.14
CA LEU A 1130 22.82 54.20 -23.57
C LEU A 1130 22.34 54.54 -24.99
N LYS A 1131 21.86 53.54 -25.72
CA LYS A 1131 21.32 53.69 -27.06
C LYS A 1131 20.19 54.74 -27.09
N ASP A 1132 20.24 55.61 -28.08
CA ASP A 1132 19.27 56.70 -28.33
C ASP A 1132 19.12 57.72 -27.17
N ARG A 1133 20.07 57.76 -26.22
CA ARG A 1133 20.09 58.74 -25.11
C ARG A 1133 20.98 59.95 -25.43
N PRO A 1134 20.63 61.17 -24.95
CA PRO A 1134 21.43 62.37 -25.18
C PRO A 1134 22.76 62.34 -24.42
N GLU A 1135 23.80 63.06 -24.90
CA GLU A 1135 25.15 63.02 -24.31
C GLU A 1135 25.20 63.36 -22.81
N LYS A 1136 24.36 64.29 -22.35
CA LYS A 1136 24.26 64.63 -20.91
C LYS A 1136 23.88 63.43 -20.03
N TYR A 1137 23.15 62.47 -20.58
CA TYR A 1137 22.79 61.23 -19.91
C TYR A 1137 23.97 60.24 -19.85
N TRP A 1138 24.81 60.25 -20.87
CA TRP A 1138 26.05 59.46 -20.92
C TRP A 1138 27.08 59.98 -19.90
N GLU A 1139 27.17 61.31 -19.70
CA GLU A 1139 28.00 61.92 -18.64
C GLU A 1139 27.59 61.43 -17.24
N SER A 1140 26.29 61.41 -16.95
CA SER A 1140 25.75 60.85 -15.70
C SER A 1140 25.97 59.33 -15.58
N ALA A 1141 26.00 58.59 -16.69
CA ALA A 1141 26.32 57.17 -16.69
C ALA A 1141 27.80 56.94 -16.35
N VAL A 1142 28.72 57.71 -16.91
CA VAL A 1142 30.15 57.68 -16.52
C VAL A 1142 30.30 57.98 -15.04
N GLU A 1143 29.60 58.99 -14.52
CA GLU A 1143 29.68 59.35 -13.10
C GLU A 1143 29.20 58.21 -12.18
N ARG A 1144 28.08 57.55 -12.50
CA ARG A 1144 27.58 56.40 -11.72
C ARG A 1144 28.51 55.18 -11.81
N LEU A 1145 28.98 54.85 -13.02
CA LEU A 1145 29.93 53.76 -13.22
C LEU A 1145 31.25 54.01 -12.45
N SER A 1146 31.67 55.26 -12.32
CA SER A 1146 32.86 55.65 -11.56
C SER A 1146 32.67 55.65 -10.04
N ARG A 1147 31.43 55.81 -9.53
CA ARG A 1147 31.07 55.79 -8.10
C ARG A 1147 30.94 54.37 -7.52
N GLY A 1148 30.57 53.39 -8.35
CA GLY A 1148 30.42 51.98 -7.97
C GLY A 1148 31.74 51.22 -7.79
N LYS A 1149 32.72 51.76 -7.05
CA LYS A 1149 33.95 51.04 -6.69
C LYS A 1149 33.69 50.17 -5.45
N PRO A 1150 33.69 48.83 -5.56
CA PRO A 1150 33.49 47.96 -4.41
C PRO A 1150 34.69 48.01 -3.45
N VAL A 1151 34.44 47.68 -2.17
CA VAL A 1151 35.42 47.69 -1.06
C VAL A 1151 36.54 46.66 -1.28
N ASP A 1152 36.25 45.57 -2.00
CA ASP A 1152 37.26 44.69 -2.55
C ASP A 1152 37.50 45.00 -4.04
N GLU A 1153 38.73 44.86 -4.51
CA GLU A 1153 39.06 45.10 -5.92
C GLU A 1153 38.67 43.93 -6.83
N THR A 1154 37.89 42.96 -6.36
CA THR A 1154 37.51 41.81 -7.20
C THR A 1154 36.60 42.27 -8.34
N HIS A 1155 36.75 41.58 -9.46
CA HIS A 1155 36.16 42.02 -10.72
C HIS A 1155 34.68 41.62 -10.85
N GLU A 1156 34.19 40.68 -10.05
CA GLU A 1156 32.79 40.25 -10.00
C GLU A 1156 31.90 41.35 -9.42
N SER A 1157 32.30 41.90 -8.28
CA SER A 1157 31.65 43.05 -7.61
C SER A 1157 31.48 44.27 -8.54
N LYS A 1158 32.38 44.44 -9.51
CA LYS A 1158 32.31 45.53 -10.51
C LYS A 1158 31.30 45.24 -11.62
N VAL A 1159 31.16 43.99 -12.09
CA VAL A 1159 30.13 43.62 -13.07
C VAL A 1159 28.73 43.74 -12.45
N PHE A 1160 28.59 43.36 -11.18
CA PHE A 1160 27.32 43.51 -10.46
C PHE A 1160 26.92 44.96 -10.24
N ALA A 1161 27.85 45.83 -9.80
CA ALA A 1161 27.58 47.28 -9.66
C ALA A 1161 27.15 47.95 -10.98
N GLN A 1162 27.67 47.47 -12.12
CA GLN A 1162 27.31 47.98 -13.45
C GLN A 1162 25.91 47.54 -13.90
N ILE A 1163 25.50 46.33 -13.54
CA ILE A 1163 24.14 45.86 -13.83
C ILE A 1163 23.14 46.51 -12.87
N GLU A 1164 23.49 46.69 -11.60
CA GLU A 1164 22.70 47.43 -10.62
C GLU A 1164 22.39 48.85 -11.12
N ALA A 1165 23.40 49.58 -11.63
CA ALA A 1165 23.22 50.90 -12.26
C ALA A 1165 22.31 50.88 -13.51
N THR A 1166 22.13 49.71 -14.15
CA THR A 1166 21.21 49.51 -15.27
C THR A 1166 19.80 49.18 -14.77
N LEU A 1167 19.66 48.39 -13.70
CA LEU A 1167 18.39 48.05 -13.06
C LEU A 1167 17.76 49.24 -12.32
N GLU A 1168 18.56 50.16 -11.78
CA GLU A 1168 18.07 51.43 -11.20
C GLU A 1168 17.36 52.34 -12.22
N LYS A 1169 17.50 52.07 -13.52
CA LYS A 1169 16.86 52.84 -14.60
C LYS A 1169 15.55 52.23 -15.08
N LEU A 1170 15.24 50.98 -14.70
CA LEU A 1170 13.95 50.38 -15.00
C LEU A 1170 12.89 51.07 -14.14
N ASP A 1171 11.68 51.25 -14.68
CA ASP A 1171 10.55 51.62 -13.85
C ASP A 1171 10.34 50.53 -12.78
N PRO A 1172 9.75 50.87 -11.61
CA PRO A 1172 9.60 49.93 -10.51
C PRO A 1172 8.96 48.61 -10.93
N THR A 1173 7.96 48.68 -11.82
CA THR A 1173 7.25 47.50 -12.30
C THR A 1173 8.13 46.62 -13.19
N SER A 1174 8.82 47.19 -14.19
CA SER A 1174 9.77 46.43 -15.01
C SER A 1174 10.93 45.83 -14.21
N LYS A 1175 11.35 46.51 -13.13
CA LYS A 1175 12.41 46.03 -12.24
C LYS A 1175 11.94 44.80 -11.44
N GLU A 1176 10.76 44.87 -10.82
CA GLU A 1176 10.18 43.73 -10.09
C GLU A 1176 9.88 42.56 -11.05
N CYS A 1177 9.32 42.85 -12.23
CA CYS A 1177 9.11 41.85 -13.29
C CYS A 1177 10.42 41.14 -13.65
N PHE A 1178 11.54 41.88 -13.76
CA PHE A 1178 12.85 41.30 -14.05
C PHE A 1178 13.39 40.45 -12.90
N LEU A 1179 13.18 40.86 -11.64
CA LEU A 1179 13.61 40.10 -10.47
C LEU A 1179 12.86 38.77 -10.34
N ASP A 1180 11.55 38.77 -10.61
CA ASP A 1180 10.73 37.57 -10.58
C ASP A 1180 11.13 36.53 -11.64
N MET A 1181 11.66 36.98 -12.78
CA MET A 1181 12.23 36.07 -13.79
C MET A 1181 13.45 35.30 -13.27
N GLY A 1182 14.07 35.76 -12.18
CA GLY A 1182 15.11 35.04 -11.45
C GLY A 1182 14.65 33.73 -10.82
N ALA A 1183 13.34 33.50 -10.69
CA ALA A 1183 12.78 32.24 -10.19
C ALA A 1183 12.91 31.07 -11.18
N PHE A 1184 13.18 31.35 -12.48
CA PHE A 1184 13.26 30.30 -13.49
C PHE A 1184 14.66 29.68 -13.61
N PRO A 1185 14.77 28.36 -13.87
CA PRO A 1185 16.06 27.68 -13.98
C PRO A 1185 16.95 28.24 -15.09
N LYS A 1186 18.23 28.51 -14.76
CA LYS A 1186 19.26 29.01 -15.70
C LYS A 1186 19.30 28.19 -17.00
N GLY A 1187 19.27 28.89 -18.14
CA GLY A 1187 19.46 28.29 -19.47
C GLY A 1187 18.28 27.47 -19.99
N LYS A 1188 17.14 27.45 -19.28
CA LYS A 1188 15.89 26.90 -19.82
C LYS A 1188 15.22 27.90 -20.74
N LYS A 1189 14.64 27.34 -21.80
CA LYS A 1189 13.81 28.03 -22.78
C LYS A 1189 12.42 28.21 -22.18
N ILE A 1190 12.00 29.46 -21.94
CA ILE A 1190 10.70 29.78 -21.33
C ILE A 1190 9.78 30.36 -22.41
N PRO A 1191 8.58 29.81 -22.63
CA PRO A 1191 7.62 30.40 -23.56
C PRO A 1191 7.24 31.82 -23.14
N VAL A 1192 7.22 32.77 -24.07
CA VAL A 1192 6.88 34.17 -23.79
C VAL A 1192 5.48 34.32 -23.18
N ASP A 1193 4.51 33.52 -23.61
CA ASP A 1193 3.14 33.57 -23.09
C ASP A 1193 3.05 33.18 -21.61
N VAL A 1194 3.92 32.29 -21.14
CA VAL A 1194 4.00 31.92 -19.71
C VAL A 1194 4.48 33.11 -18.89
N LEU A 1195 5.45 33.85 -19.41
CA LEU A 1195 5.97 35.05 -18.75
C LEU A 1195 4.95 36.19 -18.78
N ILE A 1196 4.26 36.40 -19.91
CA ILE A 1196 3.17 37.39 -19.98
C ILE A 1196 2.11 37.06 -18.93
N ASN A 1197 1.60 35.83 -18.89
CA ASN A 1197 0.58 35.43 -17.91
C ASN A 1197 1.06 35.57 -16.46
N MET A 1198 2.33 35.23 -16.18
CA MET A 1198 2.91 35.43 -14.86
C MET A 1198 2.97 36.92 -14.49
N LEU A 1199 3.44 37.78 -15.39
CA LEU A 1199 3.54 39.21 -15.13
C LEU A 1199 2.17 39.88 -15.01
N VAL A 1200 1.19 39.43 -15.80
CA VAL A 1200 -0.21 39.86 -15.72
C VAL A 1200 -0.80 39.52 -14.35
N GLU A 1201 -0.58 38.28 -13.87
CA GLU A 1201 -1.18 37.82 -12.61
C GLU A 1201 -0.47 38.38 -11.36
N ILE A 1202 0.87 38.50 -11.39
CA ILE A 1202 1.66 38.94 -10.22
C ILE A 1202 1.69 40.47 -10.10
N HIS A 1203 1.80 41.18 -11.23
CA HIS A 1203 1.96 42.64 -11.25
C HIS A 1203 0.70 43.39 -11.71
N ASP A 1204 -0.41 42.69 -11.91
CA ASP A 1204 -1.70 43.24 -12.40
C ASP A 1204 -1.53 44.05 -13.70
N LEU A 1205 -0.69 43.54 -14.60
CA LEU A 1205 -0.38 44.17 -15.89
C LEU A 1205 -1.35 43.71 -16.98
N GLU A 1206 -1.69 44.58 -17.92
CA GLU A 1206 -2.36 44.15 -19.17
C GLU A 1206 -1.38 43.39 -20.08
N ASP A 1207 -1.85 42.40 -20.85
CA ASP A 1207 -1.04 41.55 -21.74
C ASP A 1207 -0.07 42.33 -22.63
N ALA A 1208 -0.55 43.44 -23.23
CA ALA A 1208 0.26 44.29 -24.09
C ALA A 1208 1.41 44.97 -23.32
N THR A 1209 1.14 45.42 -22.10
CA THR A 1209 2.11 46.04 -21.21
C THR A 1209 3.14 45.02 -20.72
N ALA A 1210 2.73 43.81 -20.36
CA ALA A 1210 3.63 42.73 -19.98
C ALA A 1210 4.55 42.31 -21.14
N PHE A 1211 4.04 42.25 -22.37
CA PHE A 1211 4.85 42.00 -23.55
C PHE A 1211 5.85 43.14 -23.82
N ASP A 1212 5.43 44.40 -23.68
CA ASP A 1212 6.31 45.56 -23.81
C ASP A 1212 7.45 45.54 -22.78
N VAL A 1213 7.19 45.10 -21.54
CA VAL A 1213 8.22 44.87 -20.52
C VAL A 1213 9.24 43.83 -20.99
N LEU A 1214 8.80 42.69 -21.54
CA LEU A 1214 9.69 41.63 -22.04
C LEU A 1214 10.55 42.10 -23.23
N VAL A 1215 9.96 42.87 -24.14
CA VAL A 1215 10.66 43.47 -25.29
C VAL A 1215 11.67 44.51 -24.80
N ASN A 1216 11.31 45.35 -23.83
CA ASN A 1216 12.18 46.36 -23.24
C ASN A 1216 13.40 45.72 -22.55
N LEU A 1217 13.18 44.69 -21.73
CA LEU A 1217 14.25 43.93 -21.08
C LEU A 1217 15.17 43.22 -22.10
N THR A 1218 14.60 42.73 -23.21
CA THR A 1218 15.39 42.14 -24.30
C THR A 1218 16.23 43.19 -25.04
N ASN A 1219 15.66 44.37 -25.31
CA ASN A 1219 16.38 45.48 -25.95
C ASN A 1219 17.54 45.98 -25.09
N MET A 1220 17.42 45.86 -23.76
CA MET A 1220 18.48 46.17 -22.79
C MET A 1220 19.53 45.05 -22.66
N ASN A 1221 19.45 43.99 -23.46
CA ASN A 1221 20.29 42.78 -23.39
C ASN A 1221 20.26 42.06 -22.03
N LEU A 1222 19.21 42.26 -21.23
CA LEU A 1222 18.98 41.53 -19.97
C LEU A 1222 18.34 40.16 -20.21
N LEU A 1223 17.70 40.00 -21.38
CA LEU A 1223 17.01 38.79 -21.83
C LEU A 1223 17.34 38.52 -23.30
N THR A 1224 17.17 37.26 -23.76
CA THR A 1224 17.32 36.90 -25.18
C THR A 1224 16.04 36.23 -25.71
N LEU A 1225 15.38 36.87 -26.68
CA LEU A 1225 14.25 36.30 -27.43
C LEU A 1225 14.74 35.46 -28.61
N VAL A 1226 14.37 34.18 -28.66
CA VAL A 1226 14.71 33.24 -29.74
C VAL A 1226 13.43 32.72 -30.39
N LYS A 1227 13.41 32.61 -31.73
CA LYS A 1227 12.28 32.05 -32.50
C LYS A 1227 12.44 30.54 -32.62
N ASP A 1228 11.44 29.75 -32.23
CA ASP A 1228 11.51 28.28 -32.34
C ASP A 1228 10.93 27.80 -33.69
N PRO A 1229 11.72 27.14 -34.56
CA PRO A 1229 11.27 26.71 -35.89
C PRO A 1229 10.41 25.43 -35.89
N THR A 1230 10.18 24.77 -34.75
CA THR A 1230 9.43 23.51 -34.68
C THR A 1230 7.90 23.66 -34.72
N TYR A 1231 7.37 24.89 -34.64
CA TYR A 1231 5.93 25.17 -34.64
C TYR A 1231 5.55 26.05 -35.84
N SER A 1232 4.65 25.53 -36.69
CA SER A 1232 4.20 26.17 -37.93
C SER A 1232 2.83 26.83 -37.75
N TYR A 1233 2.67 27.79 -36.84
CA TYR A 1233 1.66 28.88 -36.90
C TYR A 1233 2.16 30.02 -36.00
N THR A 1234 1.79 31.25 -36.36
CA THR A 1234 2.42 32.52 -35.98
C THR A 1234 2.59 32.79 -34.48
N THR A 1235 3.79 33.30 -34.14
CA THR A 1235 4.25 33.95 -32.89
C THR A 1235 4.42 33.09 -31.62
N PHE A 1236 5.38 32.17 -31.62
CA PHE A 1236 6.02 31.71 -30.38
C PHE A 1236 7.48 32.17 -30.32
N TYR A 1237 7.74 33.15 -29.46
CA TYR A 1237 9.09 33.50 -29.04
C TYR A 1237 9.40 32.76 -27.74
N VAL A 1238 10.64 32.33 -27.58
CA VAL A 1238 11.12 31.64 -26.40
C VAL A 1238 12.25 32.47 -25.79
N LEU A 1239 12.12 32.77 -24.51
CA LEU A 1239 13.10 33.52 -23.74
C LEU A 1239 14.17 32.57 -23.20
N VAL A 1240 15.44 32.95 -23.37
CA VAL A 1240 16.58 32.34 -22.69
C VAL A 1240 17.10 33.39 -21.71
N SER A 1241 17.07 33.06 -20.41
CA SER A 1241 17.62 33.98 -19.39
C SER A 1241 19.11 34.18 -19.62
N CYS A 1242 19.56 35.44 -19.64
CA CYS A 1242 20.98 35.73 -19.77
C CYS A 1242 21.72 35.17 -18.54
N SER A 1243 22.77 34.41 -18.83
CA SER A 1243 23.44 33.41 -17.99
C SER A 1243 24.18 33.90 -16.72
N HIS A 1244 23.81 35.02 -16.12
CA HIS A 1244 24.70 35.74 -15.19
C HIS A 1244 24.09 36.24 -13.87
N PHE A 1245 22.81 35.97 -13.58
CA PHE A 1245 22.08 36.64 -12.49
C PHE A 1245 21.81 35.82 -11.21
N TYR A 1246 22.27 34.57 -11.15
CA TYR A 1246 21.93 33.66 -10.05
C TYR A 1246 22.56 34.00 -8.68
N SER A 1247 23.47 34.98 -8.58
CA SER A 1247 24.10 35.34 -7.30
C SER A 1247 23.35 36.40 -6.48
N LEU A 1248 22.25 36.97 -6.98
CA LEU A 1248 21.51 38.03 -6.28
C LEU A 1248 20.62 37.52 -5.12
N ASN A 1249 20.34 36.22 -5.05
CA ASN A 1249 19.45 35.65 -4.03
C ASN A 1249 20.17 34.98 -2.85
N HIS A 1250 21.50 35.05 -2.77
CA HIS A 1250 22.28 34.44 -1.69
C HIS A 1250 23.28 35.38 -0.99
N SER A 1251 23.14 36.69 -1.14
CA SER A 1251 23.83 37.69 -0.30
C SER A 1251 22.86 38.57 0.45
#